data_AF-A0A7J6FYV5-F1
#
_entry.id   AF-A0A7J6FYV5-F1
#
_cell.length_a   1.000
_cell.length_b   1.000
_cell.length_c   1.000
_cell.angle_alpha   90.00
_cell.angle_beta   90.00
_cell.angle_gamma   90.00
#
_symmetry.space_group_name_H-M   'P 1'
#
loop_
_entity.id
_entity.type
_entity.pdbx_description
1 polymer ?
#
loop_
_entity_poly.entity_id
_entity_poly.type
_entity_poly.pdbx_seq_one_letter_code
_entity_poly.pdbx_strand_id
1 'polypeptide(L)'
;MASHFLKAVFAFCTFLLLCVLLPQLAHAKHTGITRHYKFDIKLQNVTRLCKTKSILTVNGKFPGPRIIAREGDRVLIKVANHTYLYNFTIIGQRGTLFWHAHISWLRATIYGPIVILPKRHVPYPFPQPFKEVPIIFGEWWNANTETIISQALKTGSGPNVSDAYTINGLPGPLYNCSTKDTFKLKVKPGKTYLLRLINAALNDELFFSIANHSLTVVEADAVYVKPFRTQTILITPGQTTNVLLRTKPKAPNAIFAMAARPYVTGPAAFDNSTTMGLLEYETGPNHKKNKKLPLLKPVLPKLNDTSFSFKFSQKIRSLANAKFPAKVPKNINRKFFFTVGLGLSSCSKSQRCTNNTQVLAGINNVSFIQPNTALLQAHFFNKTKGVFTTDFPTNPPFKFNYTGKPPSNLMLSTGTKVVVLPYKTSVELVLQDTSIIGAESHPLHLHGFNFFVVGMGFGNFDSKKDPPKFNLVDPAERNTIGVPSGGWVAIRFLTDNPGVWFMHCHLEVHTSWGLKMAWVVMDGKKPNQKLAPPPSDLPNGWADGPAYITQCPIQTGQTYLYNFTIIGQRGTLFWHAHISWLRATIYGPIVILPKRHVPYPFPQPFKEVPIIFGNSNHPPICKNQLTMLKIVGEWWNANTETIISQALKTGSGPNVSDAYTINGLPGPLYNCSTKDTFKLKVKPGKTYLLRIINAALNDELFFSIANHSLTVVEADAVYVKPFRTQTILITPGQTTNVLLRTKPKAPNAIFAMAARPYVTGPAAFDNSTTMGLLEYETGPNHKKNKKLPLLKPVLPKLNDTSFSFKFSQKIRSLANAKFPAKVPKNINRKFFFTVGLGLSSCSKSQRCTNNTQVLAGINNVSFIQPNTALLQAHFFNKTKGVFTTDFPTNPPFKFNYTGKPPSNLMLSTGTKVVVLPYKTSVELVLQDTSIIGAESHPLHLHGFNFFVVGMGFGNFDSKKDPPKFNLVDPAERNTIGVPSGGWVAIRFLTDNPGVWFMHCHLEVHTSWGLKMAWVVMDGKKPNQKLAPPPSDLPKC
;
A
#
# COMPACT_ATOMS: atom_id res chain seq x y z
N MET A 1 -56.34 40.04 5.44
CA MET A 1 -54.87 40.19 5.50
C MET A 1 -54.10 38.88 5.65
N ALA A 2 -54.40 38.00 6.63
CA ALA A 2 -53.60 36.81 6.98
C ALA A 2 -53.08 35.94 5.81
N SER A 3 -53.90 35.68 4.77
CA SER A 3 -53.53 34.85 3.61
C SER A 3 -52.29 35.35 2.85
N HIS A 4 -52.10 36.67 2.73
CA HIS A 4 -50.89 37.23 2.09
C HIS A 4 -49.66 37.10 2.96
N PHE A 5 -49.80 37.24 4.28
CA PHE A 5 -48.67 37.11 5.22
C PHE A 5 -48.12 35.67 5.23
N LEU A 6 -49.01 34.67 5.25
CA LEU A 6 -48.60 33.26 5.17
C LEU A 6 -47.87 32.93 3.86
N LYS A 7 -48.36 33.44 2.72
CA LYS A 7 -47.69 33.28 1.42
C LYS A 7 -46.33 33.97 1.37
N ALA A 8 -46.19 35.16 1.94
CA ALA A 8 -44.92 35.87 2.02
C ALA A 8 -43.89 35.13 2.88
N VAL A 9 -44.30 34.63 4.06
CA VAL A 9 -43.43 33.81 4.93
C VAL A 9 -43.00 32.52 4.24
N PHE A 10 -43.90 31.82 3.54
CA PHE A 10 -43.54 30.58 2.83
C PHE A 10 -42.57 30.82 1.67
N ALA A 11 -42.75 31.91 0.92
CA ALA A 11 -41.81 32.36 -0.11
C ALA A 11 -40.44 32.76 0.47
N PHE A 12 -40.41 33.46 1.61
CA PHE A 12 -39.16 33.85 2.26
C PHE A 12 -38.39 32.64 2.83
N CYS A 13 -39.08 31.70 3.46
CA CYS A 13 -38.49 30.45 3.95
C CYS A 13 -37.95 29.58 2.82
N THR A 14 -38.66 29.47 1.69
CA THR A 14 -38.16 28.72 0.51
C THR A 14 -36.97 29.43 -0.15
N PHE A 15 -36.97 30.76 -0.21
CA PHE A 15 -35.81 31.53 -0.69
C PHE A 15 -34.58 31.33 0.21
N LEU A 16 -34.73 31.37 1.53
CA LEU A 16 -33.65 31.01 2.47
C LEU A 16 -33.17 29.57 2.26
N LEU A 17 -34.08 28.61 2.07
CA LEU A 17 -33.72 27.21 1.84
C LEU A 17 -32.86 27.05 0.57
N LEU A 18 -33.22 27.73 -0.53
CA LEU A 18 -32.37 27.78 -1.73
C LEU A 18 -31.02 28.45 -1.44
N CYS A 19 -30.99 29.59 -0.76
CA CYS A 19 -29.75 30.30 -0.42
C CYS A 19 -28.82 29.50 0.52
N VAL A 20 -29.34 28.58 1.33
CA VAL A 20 -28.55 27.67 2.19
C VAL A 20 -28.11 26.40 1.43
N LEU A 21 -28.89 25.92 0.46
CA LEU A 21 -28.55 24.75 -0.37
C LEU A 21 -27.59 25.08 -1.52
N LEU A 22 -27.67 26.28 -2.10
CA LEU A 22 -26.81 26.72 -3.21
C LEU A 22 -25.30 26.63 -2.90
N PRO A 23 -24.80 27.05 -1.72
CA PRO A 23 -23.39 26.86 -1.33
C PRO A 23 -22.96 25.38 -1.26
N GLN A 24 -23.86 24.46 -0.90
CA GLN A 24 -23.55 23.03 -0.84
C GLN A 24 -23.55 22.41 -2.24
N LEU A 25 -24.50 22.78 -3.10
CA LEU A 25 -24.55 22.35 -4.49
C LEU A 25 -23.41 22.92 -5.35
N ALA A 26 -22.93 24.13 -5.04
CA ALA A 26 -21.77 24.75 -5.71
C ALA A 26 -20.46 23.96 -5.51
N HIS A 27 -20.33 23.18 -4.42
CA HIS A 27 -19.19 22.28 -4.22
C HIS A 27 -19.30 20.96 -4.99
N ALA A 28 -20.46 20.68 -5.61
CA ALA A 28 -20.81 19.37 -6.15
C ALA A 28 -20.79 19.27 -7.70
N LYS A 29 -20.08 20.16 -8.42
CA LYS A 29 -19.97 20.05 -9.90
C LYS A 29 -18.68 20.62 -10.52
N HIS A 30 -17.60 19.83 -10.46
CA HIS A 30 -16.64 19.67 -11.56
C HIS A 30 -15.76 18.44 -11.29
N THR A 31 -16.19 17.27 -11.77
CA THR A 31 -15.53 15.98 -11.51
C THR A 31 -14.18 15.87 -12.22
N GLY A 32 -13.09 16.02 -11.46
CA GLY A 32 -11.78 15.54 -11.90
C GLY A 32 -11.77 14.02 -12.03
N ILE A 33 -10.97 13.48 -12.96
CA ILE A 33 -10.92 12.04 -13.23
C ILE A 33 -9.71 11.38 -12.56
N THR A 34 -9.81 10.09 -12.26
CA THR A 34 -8.65 9.33 -11.73
C THR A 34 -7.74 8.89 -12.87
N ARG A 35 -6.61 9.58 -13.03
CA ARG A 35 -5.49 9.20 -13.91
C ARG A 35 -4.76 8.00 -13.32
N HIS A 36 -4.43 7.02 -14.16
CA HIS A 36 -3.70 5.82 -13.76
C HIS A 36 -2.39 5.71 -14.56
N TYR A 37 -1.29 5.51 -13.86
CA TYR A 37 0.06 5.32 -14.42
C TYR A 37 0.71 4.06 -13.84
N LYS A 38 1.47 3.36 -14.68
CA LYS A 38 2.40 2.30 -14.26
C LYS A 38 3.83 2.77 -14.51
N PHE A 39 4.68 2.71 -13.49
CA PHE A 39 6.11 3.05 -13.55
C PHE A 39 6.94 1.78 -13.38
N ASP A 40 7.36 1.18 -14.49
CA ASP A 40 8.21 -0.01 -14.51
C ASP A 40 9.67 0.41 -14.34
N ILE A 41 10.22 0.24 -13.13
CA ILE A 41 11.62 0.58 -12.85
C ILE A 41 12.51 -0.55 -13.34
N LYS A 42 13.35 -0.26 -14.35
CA LYS A 42 14.26 -1.26 -14.92
C LYS A 42 15.58 -0.66 -15.36
N LEU A 43 16.62 -1.49 -15.32
CA LEU A 43 17.90 -1.19 -15.96
C LEU A 43 17.72 -1.16 -17.49
N GLN A 44 18.38 -0.20 -18.13
CA GLN A 44 18.43 -0.04 -19.58
C GLN A 44 19.83 0.45 -19.95
N ASN A 45 20.46 -0.19 -20.92
CA ASN A 45 21.75 0.29 -21.44
C ASN A 45 21.51 1.54 -22.29
N VAL A 46 22.24 2.61 -21.98
CA VAL A 46 22.17 3.91 -22.66
C VAL A 46 23.58 4.40 -22.96
N THR A 47 23.77 4.85 -24.21
CA THR A 47 25.04 5.36 -24.72
C THR A 47 25.01 6.88 -24.82
N ARG A 48 26.03 7.55 -24.29
CA ARG A 48 26.33 8.99 -24.45
C ARG A 48 27.83 9.18 -24.40
N LEU A 49 28.37 10.25 -24.99
CA LEU A 49 29.81 10.57 -24.90
C LEU A 49 30.72 9.38 -25.30
N CYS A 50 30.29 8.64 -26.33
CA CYS A 50 30.91 7.39 -26.82
C CYS A 50 30.92 6.21 -25.84
N LYS A 51 30.37 6.33 -24.62
CA LYS A 51 30.37 5.30 -23.57
C LYS A 51 28.96 4.79 -23.29
N THR A 52 28.83 3.48 -23.09
CA THR A 52 27.57 2.81 -22.75
C THR A 52 27.60 2.39 -21.29
N LYS A 53 26.57 2.75 -20.51
CA LYS A 53 26.34 2.20 -19.17
C LYS A 53 24.89 1.77 -18.98
N SER A 54 24.66 0.86 -18.05
CA SER A 54 23.29 0.54 -17.61
C SER A 54 22.82 1.59 -16.61
N ILE A 55 21.63 2.15 -16.84
CA ILE A 55 21.00 3.13 -15.95
C ILE A 55 19.61 2.68 -15.55
N LEU A 56 19.13 3.12 -14.38
CA LEU A 56 17.73 2.93 -14.02
C LEU A 56 16.84 3.87 -14.82
N THR A 57 15.76 3.33 -15.37
CA THR A 57 14.79 4.05 -16.20
C THR A 57 13.38 3.73 -15.76
N VAL A 58 12.44 4.60 -16.12
CA VAL A 58 11.01 4.36 -15.93
C VAL A 58 10.40 3.98 -17.27
N ASN A 59 9.80 2.79 -17.36
CA ASN A 59 9.25 2.21 -18.58
C ASN A 59 10.28 2.14 -19.74
N GLY A 60 11.58 2.03 -19.44
CA GLY A 60 12.64 2.01 -20.45
C GLY A 60 12.99 3.39 -21.04
N LYS A 61 12.58 4.50 -20.41
CA LYS A 61 12.77 5.86 -20.93
C LYS A 61 13.67 6.69 -20.02
N PHE A 62 14.58 7.44 -20.67
CA PHE A 62 15.42 8.48 -20.07
C PHE A 62 15.47 9.69 -21.03
N PRO A 63 14.94 10.87 -20.64
CA PRO A 63 14.09 11.11 -19.47
C PRO A 63 12.81 10.25 -19.46
N GLY A 64 12.21 10.10 -18.29
CA GLY A 64 11.05 9.25 -18.06
C GLY A 64 9.73 9.77 -18.67
N PRO A 65 8.65 8.96 -18.58
CA PRO A 65 7.36 9.29 -19.17
C PRO A 65 6.70 10.56 -18.57
N ARG A 66 6.03 11.32 -19.44
CA ARG A 66 5.20 12.47 -19.06
C ARG A 66 3.93 12.03 -18.35
N ILE A 67 3.68 12.58 -17.17
CA ILE A 67 2.37 12.57 -16.50
C ILE A 67 1.52 13.71 -17.07
N ILE A 68 0.22 13.48 -17.29
CA ILE A 68 -0.73 14.48 -17.80
C ILE A 68 -2.01 14.42 -16.96
N ALA A 69 -2.23 15.47 -16.17
CA ALA A 69 -3.41 15.69 -15.35
C ALA A 69 -4.10 17.00 -15.75
N ARG A 70 -5.29 17.24 -15.22
CA ARG A 70 -5.90 18.56 -15.06
C ARG A 70 -5.93 18.93 -13.58
N GLU A 71 -6.00 20.22 -13.27
CA GLU A 71 -6.36 20.68 -11.93
C GLU A 71 -7.68 20.01 -11.48
N GLY A 72 -7.67 19.35 -10.33
CA GLY A 72 -8.77 18.54 -9.78
C GLY A 72 -8.72 17.04 -10.10
N ASP A 73 -7.89 16.59 -11.05
CA ASP A 73 -7.71 15.15 -11.29
C ASP A 73 -7.00 14.47 -10.11
N ARG A 74 -7.43 13.23 -9.80
CA ARG A 74 -6.68 12.32 -8.91
C ARG A 74 -5.65 11.54 -9.74
N VAL A 75 -4.45 11.38 -9.22
CA VAL A 75 -3.35 10.68 -9.90
C VAL A 75 -2.93 9.47 -9.07
N LEU A 76 -2.99 8.30 -9.70
CA LEU A 76 -2.53 7.03 -9.16
C LEU A 76 -1.31 6.56 -9.96
N ILE A 77 -0.16 6.37 -9.31
CA ILE A 77 1.07 5.85 -9.93
C ILE A 77 1.47 4.56 -9.21
N LYS A 78 1.28 3.42 -9.87
CA LYS A 78 1.77 2.13 -9.38
C LYS A 78 3.19 1.90 -9.87
N VAL A 79 4.14 1.79 -8.94
CA VAL A 79 5.52 1.39 -9.26
C VAL A 79 5.53 -0.13 -9.43
N ALA A 80 6.03 -0.63 -10.55
CA ALA A 80 6.10 -2.07 -10.80
C ALA A 80 7.26 -2.70 -10.02
N ASN A 81 7.18 -4.01 -9.79
CA ASN A 81 8.09 -4.78 -8.91
C ASN A 81 8.09 -4.35 -7.43
N HIS A 82 7.32 -3.31 -7.08
CA HIS A 82 6.99 -2.90 -5.73
C HIS A 82 5.47 -2.98 -5.50
N THR A 83 5.07 -2.98 -4.23
CA THR A 83 3.66 -2.98 -3.80
C THR A 83 3.05 -1.58 -3.85
N TYR A 84 3.87 -0.57 -3.54
CA TYR A 84 3.49 0.81 -3.25
C TYR A 84 2.74 1.54 -4.38
N LEU A 85 1.77 2.35 -3.98
CA LEU A 85 0.90 3.15 -4.85
C LEU A 85 0.94 4.62 -4.42
N TYR A 86 1.56 5.48 -5.22
CA TYR A 86 1.41 6.93 -5.03
C TYR A 86 -0.01 7.34 -5.40
N ASN A 87 -0.69 8.04 -4.50
CA ASN A 87 -2.09 8.48 -4.63
C ASN A 87 -2.20 9.92 -4.14
N PHE A 88 -2.45 10.85 -5.05
CA PHE A 88 -2.58 12.28 -4.74
C PHE A 88 -3.60 12.96 -5.66
N THR A 89 -4.12 14.12 -5.26
CA THR A 89 -5.04 14.94 -6.06
C THR A 89 -4.38 16.27 -6.37
N ILE A 90 -4.51 16.75 -7.60
CA ILE A 90 -4.01 18.08 -7.99
C ILE A 90 -4.98 19.16 -7.48
N ILE A 91 -4.52 20.06 -6.61
CA ILE A 91 -5.34 21.08 -5.95
C ILE A 91 -4.70 22.45 -6.13
N GLY A 92 -5.28 23.27 -7.01
CA GLY A 92 -4.86 24.66 -7.24
C GLY A 92 -3.71 24.84 -8.24
N GLN A 93 -2.75 23.91 -8.31
CA GLN A 93 -1.65 23.96 -9.29
C GLN A 93 -2.17 23.90 -10.73
N ARG A 94 -1.55 24.66 -11.64
CA ARG A 94 -1.82 24.67 -13.10
C ARG A 94 -0.54 24.95 -13.85
N GLY A 95 -0.04 24.00 -14.63
CA GLY A 95 1.20 24.20 -15.35
C GLY A 95 2.12 23.00 -15.52
N THR A 96 3.40 23.22 -15.23
CA THR A 96 4.47 22.22 -15.27
C THR A 96 5.03 21.98 -13.87
N LEU A 97 5.11 20.72 -13.46
CA LEU A 97 5.98 20.23 -12.39
C LEU A 97 6.83 19.10 -12.96
N PHE A 98 7.59 18.40 -12.13
CA PHE A 98 8.29 17.17 -12.50
C PHE A 98 8.21 16.16 -11.36
N TRP A 99 8.44 14.89 -11.69
CA TRP A 99 8.63 13.82 -10.73
C TRP A 99 10.08 13.35 -10.84
N HIS A 100 10.65 12.89 -9.73
CA HIS A 100 12.00 12.33 -9.68
C HIS A 100 12.14 11.33 -8.51
N ALA A 101 13.22 10.55 -8.50
CA ALA A 101 13.60 9.77 -7.32
C ALA A 101 14.05 10.70 -6.18
N HIS A 102 13.66 10.39 -4.94
CA HIS A 102 14.07 11.12 -3.73
C HIS A 102 14.85 10.18 -2.78
N ILE A 103 15.89 9.56 -3.34
CA ILE A 103 16.81 8.66 -2.64
C ILE A 103 18.14 8.58 -3.41
N SER A 104 19.23 8.97 -2.73
CA SER A 104 20.57 9.06 -3.31
C SER A 104 20.60 9.85 -4.64
N TRP A 105 21.62 9.64 -5.47
CA TRP A 105 21.79 10.33 -6.75
C TRP A 105 20.97 9.70 -7.90
N LEU A 106 20.01 8.82 -7.59
CA LEU A 106 19.20 8.13 -8.61
C LEU A 106 18.38 9.08 -9.49
N ARG A 107 18.09 10.31 -9.03
CA ARG A 107 17.46 11.34 -9.88
C ARG A 107 18.35 11.86 -11.01
N ALA A 108 19.60 11.43 -11.14
CA ALA A 108 20.40 11.67 -12.34
C ALA A 108 19.81 10.96 -13.58
N THR A 109 18.97 9.94 -13.38
CA THR A 109 18.33 9.19 -14.48
C THR A 109 16.84 8.90 -14.26
N ILE A 110 16.38 8.84 -13.01
CA ILE A 110 14.97 8.64 -12.65
C ILE A 110 14.28 10.01 -12.44
N TYR A 111 13.84 10.64 -13.54
CA TYR A 111 13.01 11.84 -13.54
C TYR A 111 12.13 11.95 -14.79
N GLY A 112 11.08 12.77 -14.74
CA GLY A 112 10.24 13.08 -15.90
C GLY A 112 9.17 14.16 -15.63
N PRO A 113 8.52 14.70 -16.68
CA PRO A 113 7.67 15.88 -16.55
C PRO A 113 6.26 15.53 -16.06
N ILE A 114 5.70 16.38 -15.19
CA ILE A 114 4.27 16.42 -14.86
C ILE A 114 3.68 17.64 -15.55
N VAL A 115 2.68 17.45 -16.40
CA VAL A 115 1.91 18.57 -16.96
C VAL A 115 0.49 18.55 -16.42
N ILE A 116 0.14 19.65 -15.77
CA ILE A 116 -1.15 19.96 -15.18
C ILE A 116 -1.83 20.97 -16.09
N LEU A 117 -2.72 20.48 -16.94
CA LEU A 117 -3.54 21.34 -17.79
C LEU A 117 -4.60 22.09 -16.92
N PRO A 118 -5.15 23.22 -17.40
CA PRO A 118 -6.29 23.87 -16.74
C PRO A 118 -7.47 22.92 -16.50
N LYS A 119 -8.42 23.29 -15.64
CA LYS A 119 -9.74 22.64 -15.55
C LYS A 119 -10.39 22.52 -16.94
N ARG A 120 -11.20 21.48 -17.14
CA ARG A 120 -11.91 21.27 -18.42
C ARG A 120 -12.79 22.50 -18.72
N HIS A 121 -12.78 22.99 -19.96
CA HIS A 121 -13.45 24.23 -20.40
C HIS A 121 -12.89 25.55 -19.82
N VAL A 122 -11.81 25.53 -19.01
CA VAL A 122 -11.10 26.75 -18.60
C VAL A 122 -9.91 27.00 -19.54
N PRO A 123 -9.84 28.15 -20.23
CA PRO A 123 -8.69 28.50 -21.07
C PRO A 123 -7.48 28.96 -20.23
N TYR A 124 -6.30 28.92 -20.85
CA TYR A 124 -5.10 29.58 -20.34
C TYR A 124 -5.31 31.11 -20.18
N PRO A 125 -4.57 31.80 -19.29
CA PRO A 125 -4.61 33.26 -19.18
C PRO A 125 -3.86 33.99 -20.32
N PHE A 126 -3.40 33.24 -21.32
CA PHE A 126 -2.70 33.72 -22.52
C PHE A 126 -3.24 32.94 -23.74
N PRO A 127 -3.07 33.47 -24.98
CA PRO A 127 -3.54 32.79 -26.19
C PRO A 127 -3.04 31.34 -26.29
N GLN A 128 -3.94 30.42 -26.66
CA GLN A 128 -3.64 28.99 -26.66
C GLN A 128 -2.43 28.67 -27.57
N PRO A 129 -1.38 28.00 -27.06
CA PRO A 129 -0.21 27.67 -27.86
C PRO A 129 -0.54 26.64 -28.95
N PHE A 130 0.10 26.78 -30.10
CA PHE A 130 0.01 25.83 -31.23
C PHE A 130 0.51 24.43 -30.84
N LYS A 131 1.54 24.35 -29.99
CA LYS A 131 2.08 23.09 -29.45
C LYS A 131 2.78 23.34 -28.10
N GLU A 132 2.74 22.35 -27.23
CA GLU A 132 3.50 22.32 -25.98
C GLU A 132 4.70 21.38 -26.10
N VAL A 133 5.87 21.77 -25.58
CA VAL A 133 7.11 20.98 -25.67
C VAL A 133 7.87 21.03 -24.34
N PRO A 134 8.07 19.89 -23.64
CA PRO A 134 9.01 19.82 -22.53
C PRO A 134 10.46 20.03 -22.98
N ILE A 135 11.18 20.86 -22.23
CA ILE A 135 12.62 21.08 -22.35
C ILE A 135 13.21 20.80 -20.96
N ILE A 136 13.74 19.60 -20.77
CA ILE A 136 14.23 19.15 -19.47
C ILE A 136 15.75 19.21 -19.48
N PHE A 137 16.33 20.01 -18.60
CA PHE A 137 17.78 20.04 -18.37
C PHE A 137 18.17 18.98 -17.35
N GLY A 138 19.35 18.39 -17.49
CA GLY A 138 19.91 17.43 -16.55
C GLY A 138 21.37 17.09 -16.86
N GLU A 139 22.10 16.55 -15.88
CA GLU A 139 23.50 16.15 -16.01
C GLU A 139 23.65 14.69 -16.48
N TRP A 140 24.81 14.36 -17.06
CA TRP A 140 25.24 13.01 -17.36
C TRP A 140 26.66 12.77 -16.84
N TRP A 141 26.83 11.64 -16.13
CA TRP A 141 28.13 11.06 -15.81
C TRP A 141 28.35 9.80 -16.64
N ASN A 142 29.59 9.55 -17.05
CA ASN A 142 30.01 8.29 -17.65
C ASN A 142 30.19 7.18 -16.60
N ALA A 143 30.59 7.54 -15.38
CA ALA A 143 30.61 6.63 -14.24
C ALA A 143 29.19 6.40 -13.64
N ASN A 144 29.07 5.47 -12.69
CA ASN A 144 27.85 5.28 -11.92
C ASN A 144 27.75 6.35 -10.81
N THR A 145 26.64 7.11 -10.77
CA THR A 145 26.45 8.20 -9.81
C THR A 145 26.41 7.71 -8.37
N GLU A 146 25.90 6.50 -8.12
CA GLU A 146 25.92 5.88 -6.78
C GLU A 146 27.36 5.57 -6.32
N THR A 147 28.27 5.24 -7.24
CA THR A 147 29.70 5.06 -6.94
C THR A 147 30.36 6.41 -6.66
N ILE A 148 30.01 7.46 -7.41
CA ILE A 148 30.54 8.81 -7.18
C ILE A 148 30.16 9.32 -5.79
N ILE A 149 28.87 9.28 -5.41
CA ILE A 149 28.45 9.82 -4.11
C ILE A 149 28.93 8.95 -2.94
N SER A 150 28.96 7.62 -3.08
CA SER A 150 29.49 6.75 -2.02
C SER A 150 31.02 6.88 -1.84
N GLN A 151 31.76 7.23 -2.90
CA GLN A 151 33.17 7.61 -2.78
C GLN A 151 33.31 8.96 -2.05
N ALA A 152 32.59 10.00 -2.49
CA ALA A 152 32.67 11.35 -1.91
C ALA A 152 32.33 11.39 -0.41
N LEU A 153 31.25 10.70 0.00
CA LEU A 153 30.88 10.55 1.41
C LEU A 153 31.91 9.75 2.23
N LYS A 154 32.66 8.84 1.59
CA LYS A 154 33.73 8.06 2.25
C LYS A 154 35.01 8.86 2.44
N THR A 155 35.34 9.77 1.52
CA THR A 155 36.51 10.66 1.58
C THR A 155 36.26 11.98 2.32
N GLY A 156 34.99 12.36 2.54
CA GLY A 156 34.62 13.66 3.12
C GLY A 156 34.77 14.84 2.17
N SER A 157 34.90 14.57 0.86
CA SER A 157 35.24 15.55 -0.19
C SER A 157 34.07 15.86 -1.12
N GLY A 158 34.29 16.79 -2.05
CA GLY A 158 33.42 16.97 -3.22
C GLY A 158 33.29 15.69 -4.06
N PRO A 159 32.10 15.44 -4.66
CA PRO A 159 31.92 14.43 -5.70
C PRO A 159 32.48 14.90 -7.05
N ASN A 160 32.72 13.95 -7.95
CA ASN A 160 33.15 14.27 -9.32
C ASN A 160 32.02 14.97 -10.10
N VAL A 161 32.39 16.02 -10.83
CA VAL A 161 31.52 16.80 -11.74
C VAL A 161 30.96 15.94 -12.88
N SER A 162 29.90 16.41 -13.55
CA SER A 162 29.35 15.73 -14.72
C SER A 162 30.32 15.71 -15.91
N ASP A 163 30.18 14.70 -16.76
CA ASP A 163 30.87 14.64 -18.05
C ASP A 163 30.15 15.46 -19.14
N ALA A 164 28.87 15.81 -18.92
CA ALA A 164 28.10 16.75 -19.75
C ALA A 164 26.77 17.18 -19.11
N TYR A 165 26.35 18.42 -19.35
CA TYR A 165 24.93 18.80 -19.32
C TYR A 165 24.15 18.25 -20.52
N THR A 166 22.83 18.16 -20.40
CA THR A 166 21.93 17.63 -21.43
C THR A 166 20.64 18.43 -21.58
N ILE A 167 20.07 18.42 -22.78
CA ILE A 167 18.71 18.88 -23.07
C ILE A 167 17.88 17.66 -23.50
N ASN A 168 16.82 17.37 -22.76
CA ASN A 168 15.99 16.17 -22.89
C ASN A 168 16.83 14.86 -22.87
N GLY A 169 17.87 14.82 -22.01
CA GLY A 169 18.77 13.67 -21.86
C GLY A 169 19.76 13.47 -23.01
N LEU A 170 19.99 14.50 -23.84
CA LEU A 170 20.90 14.50 -25.00
C LEU A 170 21.92 15.65 -24.85
N PRO A 171 23.25 15.38 -24.84
CA PRO A 171 24.26 16.43 -24.60
C PRO A 171 24.28 17.54 -25.66
N GLY A 172 24.06 17.20 -26.92
CA GLY A 172 24.17 18.15 -28.04
C GLY A 172 25.53 18.08 -28.76
N PRO A 173 25.73 18.87 -29.82
CA PRO A 173 26.80 18.67 -30.80
C PRO A 173 28.14 19.34 -30.39
N LEU A 174 28.24 19.83 -29.15
CA LEU A 174 29.48 20.33 -28.56
C LEU A 174 30.26 19.23 -27.82
N TYR A 175 29.68 18.03 -27.67
CA TYR A 175 30.31 16.89 -27.00
C TYR A 175 30.55 15.72 -27.98
N ASN A 176 31.58 14.93 -27.69
CA ASN A 176 31.95 13.75 -28.49
C ASN A 176 30.78 12.76 -28.64
N CYS A 177 30.70 12.15 -29.82
CA CYS A 177 29.63 11.23 -30.26
C CYS A 177 28.18 11.75 -30.15
N SER A 178 27.93 13.04 -29.84
CA SER A 178 26.59 13.52 -29.45
C SER A 178 25.88 14.38 -30.53
N THR A 179 26.53 14.62 -31.68
CA THR A 179 26.00 15.43 -32.79
C THR A 179 24.82 14.79 -33.52
N LYS A 180 24.83 13.45 -33.71
CA LYS A 180 23.75 12.74 -34.42
C LYS A 180 22.44 12.77 -33.63
N ASP A 181 22.52 12.56 -32.32
CA ASP A 181 21.37 12.47 -31.40
C ASP A 181 20.98 13.82 -30.77
N THR A 182 21.48 14.94 -31.30
CA THR A 182 21.17 16.28 -30.76
C THR A 182 19.66 16.57 -30.79
N PHE A 183 19.12 17.08 -29.67
CA PHE A 183 17.69 17.42 -29.57
C PHE A 183 17.27 18.50 -30.58
N LYS A 184 16.27 18.21 -31.42
CA LYS A 184 15.75 19.10 -32.47
C LYS A 184 14.29 19.49 -32.21
N LEU A 185 14.06 20.78 -32.00
CA LEU A 185 12.73 21.39 -31.95
C LEU A 185 12.36 21.93 -33.34
N LYS A 186 11.54 21.18 -34.08
CA LYS A 186 10.96 21.65 -35.35
C LYS A 186 9.76 22.58 -35.11
N VAL A 187 9.75 23.72 -35.79
CA VAL A 187 8.73 24.77 -35.62
C VAL A 187 8.16 25.29 -36.93
N LYS A 188 6.86 25.63 -36.93
CA LYS A 188 6.21 26.31 -38.06
C LYS A 188 6.36 27.84 -37.96
N PRO A 189 6.52 28.57 -39.08
CA PRO A 189 6.50 30.03 -39.11
C PRO A 189 5.21 30.62 -38.54
N GLY A 190 5.31 31.79 -37.90
CA GLY A 190 4.16 32.57 -37.38
C GLY A 190 3.34 31.91 -36.27
N LYS A 191 3.83 30.85 -35.60
CA LYS A 191 3.12 30.12 -34.53
C LYS A 191 3.76 30.38 -33.16
N THR A 192 2.99 30.15 -32.10
CA THR A 192 3.45 30.28 -30.71
C THR A 192 3.52 28.91 -30.05
N TYR A 193 4.68 28.55 -29.52
CA TYR A 193 4.94 27.30 -28.80
C TYR A 193 5.06 27.58 -27.31
N LEU A 194 4.47 26.72 -26.47
CA LEU A 194 4.69 26.74 -25.02
C LEU A 194 5.83 25.77 -24.69
N LEU A 195 7.02 26.32 -24.44
CA LEU A 195 8.13 25.52 -23.93
C LEU A 195 7.96 25.37 -22.42
N ARG A 196 7.97 24.12 -21.96
CA ARG A 196 7.84 23.75 -20.55
C ARG A 196 9.23 23.42 -20.01
N LEU A 197 9.92 24.42 -19.48
CA LEU A 197 11.30 24.30 -19.00
C LEU A 197 11.29 23.66 -17.61
N ILE A 198 12.18 22.70 -17.38
CA ILE A 198 12.36 21.97 -16.11
C ILE A 198 13.86 21.81 -15.91
N ASN A 199 14.40 22.25 -14.76
CA ASN A 199 15.77 21.89 -14.40
C ASN A 199 15.77 20.70 -13.44
N ALA A 200 16.08 19.52 -13.99
CA ALA A 200 16.26 18.27 -13.26
C ALA A 200 17.74 17.92 -13.05
N ALA A 201 18.67 18.84 -13.35
CA ALA A 201 20.07 18.73 -12.98
C ALA A 201 20.23 18.56 -11.47
N LEU A 202 21.27 17.87 -11.05
CA LEU A 202 21.59 17.62 -9.66
C LEU A 202 22.22 18.83 -9.00
N ASN A 203 23.18 19.50 -9.64
CA ASN A 203 24.13 20.36 -8.92
C ASN A 203 24.19 21.83 -9.38
N ASP A 204 23.63 22.19 -10.54
CA ASP A 204 23.79 23.56 -11.08
C ASP A 204 22.49 24.26 -11.48
N GLU A 205 22.43 25.56 -11.17
CA GLU A 205 21.48 26.49 -11.79
C GLU A 205 21.91 26.77 -13.24
N LEU A 206 20.96 26.98 -14.17
CA LEU A 206 21.28 27.06 -15.60
C LEU A 206 20.75 28.36 -16.24
N PHE A 207 21.61 29.06 -16.97
CA PHE A 207 21.22 30.07 -17.94
C PHE A 207 20.80 29.38 -19.25
N PHE A 208 19.58 29.62 -19.71
CA PHE A 208 19.04 29.09 -20.97
C PHE A 208 18.63 30.19 -21.94
N SER A 209 19.04 30.10 -23.21
CA SER A 209 18.67 31.04 -24.27
C SER A 209 18.49 30.36 -25.63
N ILE A 210 17.72 30.99 -26.52
CA ILE A 210 17.51 30.56 -27.91
C ILE A 210 17.97 31.69 -28.85
N ALA A 211 18.90 31.39 -29.75
CA ALA A 211 19.49 32.38 -30.64
C ALA A 211 18.42 33.16 -31.43
N ASN A 212 18.48 34.50 -31.40
CA ASN A 212 17.57 35.40 -32.12
C ASN A 212 16.06 35.17 -31.82
N HIS A 213 15.72 34.61 -30.64
CA HIS A 213 14.32 34.40 -30.22
C HIS A 213 14.09 34.92 -28.79
N SER A 214 13.09 35.80 -28.65
CA SER A 214 12.64 36.26 -27.34
C SER A 214 11.68 35.25 -26.69
N LEU A 215 11.91 34.94 -25.43
CA LEU A 215 11.05 34.09 -24.61
C LEU A 215 10.13 34.96 -23.75
N THR A 216 8.84 34.63 -23.68
CA THR A 216 7.89 35.34 -22.81
C THR A 216 7.50 34.43 -21.66
N VAL A 217 7.98 34.70 -20.44
CA VAL A 217 7.65 33.92 -19.24
C VAL A 217 6.17 34.10 -18.93
N VAL A 218 5.46 33.01 -18.64
CA VAL A 218 4.02 33.03 -18.31
C VAL A 218 3.64 32.17 -17.11
N GLU A 219 4.56 31.34 -16.61
CA GLU A 219 4.33 30.43 -15.50
C GLU A 219 5.65 30.06 -14.82
N ALA A 220 5.63 29.86 -13.49
CA ALA A 220 6.72 29.29 -12.71
C ALA A 220 6.12 28.28 -11.71
N ASP A 221 6.76 27.12 -11.52
CA ASP A 221 6.39 26.10 -10.52
C ASP A 221 4.88 25.72 -10.49
N ALA A 222 4.26 25.65 -11.67
CA ALA A 222 2.82 25.46 -11.88
C ALA A 222 1.89 26.52 -11.25
N VAL A 223 2.35 27.77 -11.20
CA VAL A 223 1.57 28.98 -10.92
C VAL A 223 1.75 30.00 -12.06
N TYR A 224 0.65 30.66 -12.48
CA TYR A 224 0.73 31.70 -13.51
C TYR A 224 1.34 32.99 -12.98
N VAL A 225 2.24 33.58 -13.76
CA VAL A 225 2.94 34.83 -13.43
C VAL A 225 2.57 35.94 -14.39
N LYS A 226 2.82 37.20 -14.02
CA LYS A 226 2.62 38.35 -14.90
C LYS A 226 3.56 38.24 -16.11
N PRO A 227 3.06 38.22 -17.36
CA PRO A 227 3.91 37.90 -18.50
C PRO A 227 5.01 38.95 -18.74
N PHE A 228 6.26 38.51 -18.83
CA PHE A 228 7.39 39.36 -19.18
C PHE A 228 8.29 38.73 -20.24
N ARG A 229 8.89 39.57 -21.10
CA ARG A 229 9.78 39.13 -22.17
C ARG A 229 11.25 39.18 -21.72
N THR A 230 12.02 38.18 -22.14
CA THR A 230 13.47 38.08 -21.96
C THR A 230 14.13 37.42 -23.18
N GLN A 231 15.46 37.45 -23.24
CA GLN A 231 16.27 36.65 -24.17
C GLN A 231 16.87 35.41 -23.49
N THR A 232 17.10 35.48 -22.17
CA THR A 232 17.70 34.43 -21.36
C THR A 232 16.86 34.18 -20.10
N ILE A 233 16.76 32.92 -19.69
CA ILE A 233 16.11 32.43 -18.49
C ILE A 233 17.21 31.97 -17.53
N LEU A 234 17.07 32.25 -16.22
CA LEU A 234 17.74 31.46 -15.19
C LEU A 234 16.73 30.43 -14.65
N ILE A 235 17.14 29.19 -14.45
CA ILE A 235 16.31 28.14 -13.86
C ILE A 235 17.14 27.25 -12.93
N THR A 236 16.78 27.20 -11.64
CA THR A 236 17.50 26.43 -10.62
C THR A 236 17.04 24.98 -10.61
N PRO A 237 17.83 24.00 -10.12
CA PRO A 237 17.35 22.66 -9.82
C PRO A 237 16.08 22.72 -8.97
N GLY A 238 15.11 21.86 -9.26
CA GLY A 238 13.79 21.84 -8.62
C GLY A 238 12.76 22.78 -9.24
N GLN A 239 13.18 23.85 -9.94
CA GLN A 239 12.26 24.80 -10.55
C GLN A 239 11.71 24.31 -11.90
N THR A 240 10.51 24.81 -12.21
CA THR A 240 9.95 24.78 -13.57
C THR A 240 9.57 26.19 -14.02
N THR A 241 9.57 26.44 -15.32
CA THR A 241 9.19 27.73 -15.89
C THR A 241 8.66 27.52 -17.29
N ASN A 242 7.47 28.04 -17.60
CA ASN A 242 6.94 27.97 -18.97
C ASN A 242 7.11 29.30 -19.68
N VAL A 243 7.54 29.20 -20.94
CA VAL A 243 7.77 30.35 -21.82
C VAL A 243 7.02 30.19 -23.13
N LEU A 244 6.38 31.27 -23.58
CA LEU A 244 5.86 31.38 -24.94
C LEU A 244 6.99 31.80 -25.89
N LEU A 245 7.31 30.91 -26.82
CA LEU A 245 8.19 31.12 -27.97
C LEU A 245 7.32 31.46 -29.18
N ARG A 246 7.30 32.74 -29.61
CA ARG A 246 6.68 33.15 -30.88
C ARG A 246 7.71 33.04 -32.00
N THR A 247 7.39 32.27 -33.04
CA THR A 247 8.29 32.06 -34.19
C THR A 247 8.22 33.23 -35.17
N LYS A 248 9.28 33.40 -35.98
CA LYS A 248 9.36 34.39 -37.06
C LYS A 248 8.26 34.12 -38.11
N PRO A 249 7.70 35.13 -38.79
CA PRO A 249 6.53 34.98 -39.67
C PRO A 249 6.83 34.18 -40.95
N LYS A 250 8.07 34.20 -41.46
CA LYS A 250 8.56 33.35 -42.55
C LYS A 250 9.69 32.45 -42.01
N ALA A 251 9.93 31.31 -42.66
CA ALA A 251 11.06 30.45 -42.34
C ALA A 251 12.38 31.16 -42.71
N PRO A 252 13.27 31.46 -41.76
CA PRO A 252 14.56 32.08 -42.04
C PRO A 252 15.58 31.03 -42.53
N ASN A 253 16.54 31.46 -43.34
CA ASN A 253 17.60 30.61 -43.88
C ASN A 253 18.73 30.37 -42.84
N ALA A 254 18.37 29.85 -41.66
CA ALA A 254 19.28 29.58 -40.55
C ALA A 254 18.73 28.52 -39.57
N ILE A 255 19.61 27.84 -38.85
CA ILE A 255 19.29 27.01 -37.68
C ILE A 255 19.66 27.79 -36.42
N PHE A 256 18.87 27.69 -35.36
CA PHE A 256 19.08 28.44 -34.11
C PHE A 256 19.46 27.48 -32.99
N ALA A 257 20.56 27.75 -32.30
CA ALA A 257 20.92 27.03 -31.10
C ALA A 257 19.97 27.38 -29.94
N MET A 258 19.56 26.36 -29.20
CA MET A 258 18.98 26.46 -27.86
C MET A 258 20.06 25.99 -26.89
N ALA A 259 20.70 26.91 -26.17
CA ALA A 259 21.87 26.60 -25.35
C ALA A 259 21.58 26.77 -23.86
N ALA A 260 22.14 25.86 -23.04
CA ALA A 260 22.17 26.01 -21.59
C ALA A 260 23.61 25.85 -21.05
N ARG A 261 23.99 26.74 -20.12
CA ARG A 261 25.29 26.80 -19.43
C ARG A 261 25.04 27.15 -17.96
N PRO A 262 25.82 26.64 -16.99
CA PRO A 262 25.53 26.89 -15.59
C PRO A 262 25.77 28.33 -15.13
N TYR A 263 25.16 28.62 -13.99
CA TYR A 263 25.38 29.78 -13.13
C TYR A 263 25.96 29.26 -11.81
N VAL A 264 27.20 29.63 -11.50
CA VAL A 264 27.96 29.13 -10.35
C VAL A 264 28.71 30.28 -9.68
N THR A 265 28.63 30.31 -8.35
CA THR A 265 29.38 31.23 -7.49
C THR A 265 30.13 30.53 -6.36
N GLY A 266 29.83 29.24 -6.10
CA GLY A 266 30.48 28.46 -5.06
C GLY A 266 31.94 28.11 -5.38
N PRO A 267 32.73 27.75 -4.36
CA PRO A 267 34.16 27.41 -4.51
C PRO A 267 34.42 25.96 -4.95
N ALA A 268 33.37 25.15 -5.12
CA ALA A 268 33.49 23.75 -5.52
C ALA A 268 33.83 23.59 -7.01
N ALA A 269 34.39 22.44 -7.39
CA ALA A 269 34.53 22.08 -8.79
C ALA A 269 33.15 21.81 -9.42
N PHE A 270 32.92 22.31 -10.62
CA PHE A 270 31.68 22.19 -11.39
C PHE A 270 31.97 21.85 -12.86
N ASP A 271 30.97 21.33 -13.59
CA ASP A 271 31.07 21.14 -15.04
C ASP A 271 30.92 22.52 -15.72
N ASN A 272 31.96 23.04 -16.37
CA ASN A 272 31.90 24.38 -16.96
C ASN A 272 31.38 24.40 -18.41
N SER A 273 30.90 23.27 -18.92
CA SER A 273 30.55 23.07 -20.33
C SER A 273 29.19 23.70 -20.72
N THR A 274 28.72 23.44 -21.94
CA THR A 274 27.47 24.02 -22.46
C THR A 274 26.73 22.98 -23.29
N THR A 275 25.49 22.68 -22.92
CA THR A 275 24.61 21.81 -23.72
C THR A 275 23.83 22.62 -24.76
N MET A 276 23.60 22.03 -25.93
CA MET A 276 22.99 22.73 -27.06
C MET A 276 22.05 21.83 -27.87
N GLY A 277 20.77 22.20 -27.88
CA GLY A 277 19.77 21.71 -28.83
C GLY A 277 19.65 22.64 -30.05
N LEU A 278 18.87 22.23 -31.04
CA LEU A 278 18.64 22.99 -32.27
C LEU A 278 17.15 23.28 -32.48
N LEU A 279 16.84 24.51 -32.86
CA LEU A 279 15.53 24.93 -33.34
C LEU A 279 15.61 25.09 -34.86
N GLU A 280 14.75 24.34 -35.56
CA GLU A 280 14.70 24.24 -37.02
C GLU A 280 13.32 24.68 -37.51
N TYR A 281 13.25 25.51 -38.56
CA TYR A 281 11.97 25.90 -39.16
C TYR A 281 11.53 24.88 -40.22
N GLU A 282 10.25 24.52 -40.21
CA GLU A 282 9.63 23.71 -41.25
C GLU A 282 9.48 24.53 -42.55
N THR A 283 10.16 24.08 -43.61
CA THR A 283 10.08 24.65 -44.97
C THR A 283 9.07 23.90 -45.84
N GLY A 284 8.47 24.60 -46.79
CA GLY A 284 7.56 23.99 -47.78
C GLY A 284 8.28 23.07 -48.78
N PRO A 285 7.55 22.20 -49.50
CA PRO A 285 8.13 21.14 -50.35
C PRO A 285 9.05 21.66 -51.47
N ASN A 286 8.82 22.87 -51.99
CA ASN A 286 9.60 23.42 -53.10
C ASN A 286 10.96 24.04 -52.70
N HIS A 287 11.37 23.99 -51.43
CA HIS A 287 12.71 24.44 -51.03
C HIS A 287 13.78 23.38 -51.35
N LYS A 288 14.64 23.68 -52.35
CA LYS A 288 15.82 22.87 -52.72
C LYS A 288 16.67 22.55 -51.49
N LYS A 289 16.86 21.26 -51.18
CA LYS A 289 17.53 20.75 -49.96
C LYS A 289 19.04 21.06 -49.84
N ASN A 290 19.66 21.66 -50.85
CA ASN A 290 21.13 21.68 -51.03
C ASN A 290 21.83 22.97 -50.53
N LYS A 291 21.37 23.61 -49.45
CA LYS A 291 22.15 24.65 -48.75
C LYS A 291 22.40 24.28 -47.28
N LYS A 292 23.68 24.21 -46.90
CA LYS A 292 24.16 24.03 -45.53
C LYS A 292 23.83 25.29 -44.72
N LEU A 293 22.74 25.25 -43.95
CA LEU A 293 22.24 26.40 -43.21
C LEU A 293 23.23 26.87 -42.13
N PRO A 294 23.43 28.19 -41.94
CA PRO A 294 24.24 28.72 -40.85
C PRO A 294 23.60 28.42 -39.48
N LEU A 295 24.42 28.07 -38.50
CA LEU A 295 24.02 27.86 -37.11
C LEU A 295 24.26 29.13 -36.28
N LEU A 296 23.18 29.79 -35.87
CA LEU A 296 23.24 30.97 -35.01
C LEU A 296 23.26 30.55 -33.54
N LYS A 297 24.20 31.09 -32.75
CA LYS A 297 24.36 30.85 -31.30
C LYS A 297 23.80 32.01 -30.48
N PRO A 298 23.21 31.79 -29.29
CA PRO A 298 22.85 32.86 -28.36
C PRO A 298 24.08 33.38 -27.61
N VAL A 299 23.98 34.59 -27.07
CA VAL A 299 24.91 35.09 -26.04
C VAL A 299 24.34 34.70 -24.67
N LEU A 300 25.17 34.09 -23.82
CA LEU A 300 24.81 33.69 -22.45
C LEU A 300 25.58 34.55 -21.42
N PRO A 301 24.97 34.91 -20.26
CA PRO A 301 25.63 35.64 -19.17
C PRO A 301 26.89 34.92 -18.66
N LYS A 302 27.81 35.65 -18.03
CA LYS A 302 29.01 35.07 -17.39
C LYS A 302 28.59 34.03 -16.35
N LEU A 303 29.41 33.00 -16.14
CA LEU A 303 29.14 31.90 -15.20
C LEU A 303 28.78 32.41 -13.79
N ASN A 304 29.37 33.53 -13.36
CA ASN A 304 29.16 34.18 -12.07
C ASN A 304 28.34 35.49 -12.16
N ASP A 305 27.41 35.64 -13.13
CA ASP A 305 26.59 36.84 -13.27
C ASP A 305 25.43 36.89 -12.25
N THR A 306 25.78 37.07 -10.98
CA THR A 306 24.87 37.23 -9.83
C THR A 306 23.92 38.41 -10.02
N SER A 307 24.38 39.46 -10.72
CA SER A 307 23.55 40.62 -11.10
C SER A 307 22.40 40.22 -12.03
N PHE A 308 22.66 39.42 -13.07
CA PHE A 308 21.63 38.87 -13.93
C PHE A 308 20.70 37.93 -13.14
N SER A 309 21.24 37.02 -12.33
CA SER A 309 20.47 36.06 -11.53
C SER A 309 19.41 36.75 -10.65
N PHE A 310 19.83 37.76 -9.90
CA PHE A 310 18.97 38.57 -9.03
C PHE A 310 17.94 39.37 -9.84
N LYS A 311 18.37 40.10 -10.87
CA LYS A 311 17.49 40.91 -11.75
C LYS A 311 16.52 40.08 -12.58
N PHE A 312 16.81 38.80 -12.83
CA PHE A 312 15.88 37.87 -13.43
C PHE A 312 14.83 37.40 -12.43
N SER A 313 15.27 36.95 -11.24
CA SER A 313 14.39 36.45 -10.18
C SER A 313 13.35 37.48 -9.74
N GLN A 314 13.75 38.75 -9.59
CA GLN A 314 12.84 39.86 -9.23
C GLN A 314 11.74 40.15 -10.27
N LYS A 315 11.87 39.71 -11.53
CA LYS A 315 10.83 39.92 -12.57
C LYS A 315 9.66 38.94 -12.44
N ILE A 316 9.86 37.83 -11.74
CA ILE A 316 8.82 36.83 -11.51
C ILE A 316 7.85 37.39 -10.44
N ARG A 317 6.60 37.62 -10.83
CA ARG A 317 5.52 38.16 -9.97
C ARG A 317 4.24 37.37 -10.24
N SER A 318 3.50 37.00 -9.21
CA SER A 318 2.25 36.22 -9.37
C SER A 318 1.24 36.98 -10.23
N LEU A 319 0.44 36.27 -11.04
CA LEU A 319 -0.53 36.90 -11.94
C LEU A 319 -1.53 37.80 -11.20
N ALA A 320 -1.87 37.44 -9.96
CA ALA A 320 -2.51 38.29 -8.94
C ALA A 320 -3.70 39.11 -9.46
N ASN A 321 -4.72 38.42 -9.98
CA ASN A 321 -5.98 39.01 -10.43
C ASN A 321 -7.19 38.24 -9.87
N ALA A 322 -8.41 38.72 -10.11
CA ALA A 322 -9.63 38.12 -9.55
C ALA A 322 -9.81 36.61 -9.87
N LYS A 323 -9.31 36.14 -11.02
CA LYS A 323 -9.36 34.73 -11.43
C LYS A 323 -8.20 33.89 -10.89
N PHE A 324 -7.06 34.53 -10.60
CA PHE A 324 -5.84 33.91 -10.08
C PHE A 324 -5.24 34.77 -8.96
N PRO A 325 -5.87 34.81 -7.76
CA PRO A 325 -5.49 35.72 -6.68
C PRO A 325 -4.27 35.21 -5.89
N ALA A 326 -3.29 36.10 -5.65
CA ALA A 326 -2.15 35.81 -4.78
C ALA A 326 -2.56 35.94 -3.30
N LYS A 327 -2.69 34.81 -2.59
CA LYS A 327 -3.18 34.75 -1.20
C LYS A 327 -2.05 34.93 -0.17
N VAL A 328 -1.30 36.03 -0.29
CA VAL A 328 -0.15 36.33 0.56
C VAL A 328 -0.56 36.43 2.04
N PRO A 329 0.06 35.69 2.98
CA PRO A 329 -0.15 35.90 4.41
C PRO A 329 0.32 37.31 4.82
N LYS A 330 -0.61 38.19 5.18
CA LYS A 330 -0.29 39.55 5.65
C LYS A 330 0.10 39.56 7.13
N ASN A 331 -0.73 38.95 7.97
CA ASN A 331 -0.51 38.78 9.41
C ASN A 331 0.32 37.50 9.65
N ILE A 332 1.33 37.57 10.52
CA ILE A 332 2.34 36.50 10.71
C ILE A 332 2.32 36.00 12.16
N ASN A 333 2.15 34.69 12.36
CA ASN A 333 2.14 34.06 13.68
C ASN A 333 3.53 33.60 14.16
N ARG A 334 4.42 33.26 13.22
CA ARG A 334 5.80 32.81 13.49
C ARG A 334 6.77 33.40 12.48
N LYS A 335 7.89 33.91 13.00
CA LYS A 335 9.05 34.37 12.21
C LYS A 335 10.23 33.44 12.47
N PHE A 336 11.00 33.14 11.43
CA PHE A 336 12.23 32.35 11.50
C PHE A 336 13.35 33.06 10.72
N PHE A 337 14.57 32.97 11.23
CA PHE A 337 15.78 33.38 10.51
C PHE A 337 16.68 32.16 10.42
N PHE A 338 16.90 31.65 9.21
CA PHE A 338 17.72 30.48 8.95
C PHE A 338 18.95 30.89 8.13
N THR A 339 20.13 30.77 8.70
CA THR A 339 21.34 30.70 7.89
C THR A 339 21.37 29.39 7.10
N VAL A 340 21.83 29.46 5.87
CA VAL A 340 22.11 28.31 4.99
C VAL A 340 23.54 28.41 4.49
N GLY A 341 24.19 27.28 4.23
CA GLY A 341 25.55 27.27 3.72
C GLY A 341 26.28 25.94 3.86
N LEU A 342 27.53 25.97 3.39
CA LEU A 342 28.52 24.93 3.60
C LEU A 342 29.33 25.20 4.88
N GLY A 343 29.89 24.16 5.48
CA GLY A 343 30.74 24.27 6.66
C GLY A 343 31.56 23.01 6.88
N LEU A 344 32.40 23.00 7.92
CA LEU A 344 33.27 21.87 8.23
C LEU A 344 32.76 21.09 9.43
N SER A 345 33.14 19.81 9.49
CA SER A 345 32.98 18.98 10.68
C SER A 345 34.13 17.99 10.77
N SER A 346 34.43 17.49 11.97
CA SER A 346 35.45 16.47 12.16
C SER A 346 35.00 15.15 11.51
N CYS A 347 35.94 14.40 10.97
CA CYS A 347 35.66 13.04 10.49
C CYS A 347 35.59 12.03 11.64
N SER A 348 34.82 10.98 11.42
CA SER A 348 34.76 9.86 12.37
C SER A 348 36.07 9.05 12.34
N LYS A 349 36.44 8.42 13.47
CA LYS A 349 37.67 7.61 13.59
C LYS A 349 37.76 6.43 12.59
N SER A 350 36.66 6.08 11.92
CA SER A 350 36.55 5.03 10.90
C SER A 350 36.63 5.54 9.45
N GLN A 351 36.73 6.85 9.23
CA GLN A 351 36.63 7.50 7.92
C GLN A 351 37.98 8.11 7.51
N ARG A 352 38.50 7.72 6.33
CA ARG A 352 39.77 8.24 5.81
C ARG A 352 39.54 9.57 5.07
N CYS A 353 39.46 10.65 5.84
CA CYS A 353 39.41 12.01 5.32
C CYS A 353 40.81 12.64 5.22
N THR A 354 41.01 13.45 4.19
CA THR A 354 42.15 14.38 4.13
C THR A 354 42.04 15.37 5.30
N ASN A 355 43.14 15.61 6.02
CA ASN A 355 43.22 16.59 7.13
C ASN A 355 42.21 16.38 8.28
N ASN A 356 41.67 15.17 8.50
CA ASN A 356 40.70 14.83 9.56
C ASN A 356 39.37 15.61 9.55
N THR A 357 39.08 16.40 8.52
CA THR A 357 37.84 17.18 8.36
C THR A 357 37.07 16.80 7.11
N GLN A 358 35.75 16.91 7.16
CA GLN A 358 34.84 16.73 6.03
C GLN A 358 34.04 18.00 5.76
N VAL A 359 33.71 18.24 4.50
CA VAL A 359 32.72 19.25 4.12
C VAL A 359 31.33 18.70 4.43
N LEU A 360 30.56 19.48 5.19
CA LEU A 360 29.14 19.28 5.40
C LEU A 360 28.38 20.55 4.98
N ALA A 361 27.06 20.48 4.99
CA ALA A 361 26.18 21.61 4.71
C ALA A 361 25.00 21.57 5.69
N GLY A 362 24.39 22.73 5.97
CA GLY A 362 23.40 22.80 7.05
C GLY A 362 22.54 24.05 7.06
N ILE A 363 21.63 24.08 8.03
CA ILE A 363 20.68 25.16 8.29
C ILE A 363 20.79 25.53 9.78
N ASN A 364 21.03 26.81 10.11
CA ASN A 364 21.28 27.28 11.49
C ASN A 364 22.31 26.44 12.27
N ASN A 365 23.46 26.17 11.65
CA ASN A 365 24.55 25.33 12.16
C ASN A 365 24.20 23.84 12.42
N VAL A 366 23.08 23.34 11.87
CA VAL A 366 22.69 21.92 11.92
C VAL A 366 22.78 21.29 10.54
N SER A 367 23.64 20.29 10.39
CA SER A 367 23.68 19.36 9.25
C SER A 367 22.79 18.16 9.54
N PHE A 368 21.84 17.89 8.64
CA PHE A 368 20.79 16.90 8.82
C PHE A 368 21.28 15.46 8.58
N ILE A 369 21.26 14.64 9.63
CA ILE A 369 21.48 13.19 9.51
C ILE A 369 20.17 12.51 9.09
N GLN A 370 20.24 11.65 8.07
CA GLN A 370 19.11 10.83 7.63
C GLN A 370 18.86 9.68 8.64
N PRO A 371 17.68 9.60 9.29
CA PRO A 371 17.37 8.53 10.23
C PRO A 371 16.97 7.21 9.53
N ASN A 372 17.20 6.10 10.22
CA ASN A 372 16.79 4.74 9.79
C ASN A 372 15.27 4.49 9.84
N THR A 373 14.50 5.36 10.50
CA THR A 373 13.03 5.34 10.52
C THR A 373 12.53 6.64 9.88
N ALA A 374 11.54 6.56 8.99
CA ALA A 374 11.04 7.75 8.29
C ALA A 374 10.41 8.75 9.28
N LEU A 375 10.69 10.05 9.12
CA LEU A 375 10.17 11.09 10.02
C LEU A 375 8.63 11.07 10.11
N LEU A 376 7.95 10.89 8.98
CA LEU A 376 6.49 10.78 8.90
C LEU A 376 5.96 9.56 9.69
N GLN A 377 6.64 8.43 9.62
CA GLN A 377 6.30 7.21 10.36
C GLN A 377 6.49 7.42 11.87
N ALA A 378 7.61 8.02 12.28
CA ALA A 378 7.90 8.34 13.67
C ALA A 378 6.95 9.37 14.26
N HIS A 379 6.53 10.38 13.48
CA HIS A 379 5.50 11.34 13.87
C HIS A 379 4.12 10.67 14.00
N PHE A 380 3.65 9.99 12.95
CA PHE A 380 2.31 9.40 12.90
C PHE A 380 2.06 8.38 14.01
N PHE A 381 3.05 7.53 14.31
CA PHE A 381 2.95 6.54 15.40
C PHE A 381 3.40 7.07 16.77
N ASN A 382 3.69 8.37 16.89
CA ASN A 382 4.24 9.01 18.11
C ASN A 382 5.48 8.29 18.68
N LYS A 383 6.35 7.78 17.81
CA LYS A 383 7.61 7.09 18.11
C LYS A 383 8.81 7.95 17.68
N THR A 384 8.86 9.19 18.17
CA THR A 384 9.88 10.19 17.81
C THR A 384 11.22 9.98 18.52
N LYS A 385 11.20 9.45 19.76
CA LYS A 385 12.40 9.19 20.58
C LYS A 385 13.41 8.31 19.84
N GLY A 386 14.61 8.84 19.62
CA GLY A 386 15.68 8.15 18.88
C GLY A 386 15.56 8.23 17.35
N VAL A 387 14.57 8.94 16.81
CA VAL A 387 14.41 9.19 15.36
C VAL A 387 14.64 10.66 15.03
N PHE A 388 14.03 11.57 15.79
CA PHE A 388 14.25 13.02 15.65
C PHE A 388 13.93 13.79 16.94
N THR A 389 14.45 15.01 17.06
CA THR A 389 14.12 15.95 18.13
C THR A 389 13.45 17.22 17.59
N THR A 390 12.61 17.85 18.40
CA THR A 390 11.76 19.00 18.00
C THR A 390 12.39 20.36 18.34
N ASP A 391 13.68 20.37 18.65
CA ASP A 391 14.48 21.50 19.12
C ASP A 391 15.39 22.05 18.01
N PHE A 392 14.81 22.22 16.81
CA PHE A 392 15.51 22.85 15.70
C PHE A 392 15.70 24.36 15.97
N PRO A 393 16.93 24.91 15.84
CA PRO A 393 17.22 26.31 16.15
C PRO A 393 16.44 27.26 15.22
N THR A 394 15.56 28.07 15.80
CA THR A 394 14.65 28.98 15.06
C THR A 394 15.36 30.24 14.54
N ASN A 395 16.53 30.53 15.09
CA ASN A 395 17.49 31.57 14.76
C ASN A 395 18.89 30.94 14.79
N PRO A 396 19.88 31.46 14.06
CA PRO A 396 21.25 30.93 14.10
C PRO A 396 21.82 31.05 15.53
N PRO A 397 22.49 30.00 16.05
CA PRO A 397 22.99 30.00 17.42
C PRO A 397 24.09 31.04 17.67
N PHE A 398 24.82 31.41 16.61
CA PHE A 398 25.84 32.45 16.64
C PHE A 398 25.49 33.53 15.60
N LYS A 399 25.52 34.80 16.02
CA LYS A 399 25.36 35.95 15.12
C LYS A 399 26.74 36.46 14.71
N PHE A 400 26.96 36.58 13.41
CA PHE A 400 28.17 37.15 12.83
C PHE A 400 27.81 37.90 11.54
N ASN A 401 28.80 38.51 10.88
CA ASN A 401 28.61 39.05 9.53
C ASN A 401 28.52 37.90 8.53
N TYR A 402 27.30 37.39 8.30
CA TYR A 402 27.04 36.14 7.56
C TYR A 402 27.66 36.13 6.16
N THR A 403 27.65 37.27 5.46
CA THR A 403 28.23 37.43 4.12
C THR A 403 29.62 38.08 4.12
N GLY A 404 30.29 38.16 5.28
CA GLY A 404 31.59 38.82 5.47
C GLY A 404 32.75 37.83 5.55
N LYS A 405 33.70 38.10 6.45
CA LYS A 405 34.72 37.12 6.85
C LYS A 405 34.16 36.24 7.98
N PRO A 406 34.12 34.90 7.83
CA PRO A 406 33.59 34.02 8.86
C PRO A 406 34.52 33.91 10.09
N PRO A 407 33.97 33.68 11.30
CA PRO A 407 34.74 33.23 12.47
C PRO A 407 35.49 31.91 12.22
N SER A 408 36.66 31.77 12.84
CA SER A 408 37.60 30.65 12.62
C SER A 408 37.18 29.29 13.20
N ASN A 409 36.04 29.22 13.89
CA ASN A 409 35.62 28.06 14.70
C ASN A 409 34.18 27.57 14.43
N LEU A 410 33.58 27.94 13.29
CA LEU A 410 32.22 27.51 12.90
C LEU A 410 32.18 26.05 12.38
N MET A 411 32.31 25.09 13.28
CA MET A 411 32.05 23.68 13.01
C MET A 411 30.55 23.38 13.04
N LEU A 412 30.05 22.68 12.01
CA LEU A 412 28.66 22.26 11.91
C LEU A 412 28.35 21.16 12.93
N SER A 413 27.28 21.35 13.70
CA SER A 413 26.67 20.29 14.50
C SER A 413 25.88 19.35 13.59
N THR A 414 25.78 18.06 13.94
CA THR A 414 25.04 17.07 13.15
C THR A 414 23.86 16.51 13.94
N GLY A 415 22.73 16.24 13.27
CA GLY A 415 21.58 15.62 13.93
C GLY A 415 20.26 15.70 13.17
N THR A 416 19.26 14.98 13.66
CA THR A 416 17.93 14.89 13.04
C THR A 416 16.94 15.79 13.79
N LYS A 417 16.99 17.10 13.51
CA LYS A 417 16.13 18.12 14.16
C LYS A 417 14.98 18.55 13.25
N VAL A 418 13.81 18.82 13.83
CA VAL A 418 12.59 19.28 13.12
C VAL A 418 11.94 20.49 13.80
N VAL A 419 11.20 21.29 13.02
CA VAL A 419 10.34 22.37 13.55
C VAL A 419 8.90 21.89 13.59
N VAL A 420 8.22 21.97 14.75
CA VAL A 420 6.80 21.61 14.88
C VAL A 420 5.93 22.87 14.83
N LEU A 421 4.86 22.85 14.02
CA LEU A 421 3.92 23.96 13.87
C LEU A 421 2.45 23.49 13.94
N PRO A 422 1.56 24.22 14.64
CA PRO A 422 0.12 24.03 14.55
C PRO A 422 -0.43 24.27 13.13
N TYR A 423 -1.49 23.54 12.77
CA TYR A 423 -2.27 23.79 11.56
C TYR A 423 -2.67 25.27 11.42
N LYS A 424 -2.56 25.83 10.21
CA LYS A 424 -2.85 27.24 9.86
C LYS A 424 -1.99 28.30 10.58
N THR A 425 -0.84 27.95 11.13
CA THR A 425 0.18 28.95 11.47
C THR A 425 0.64 29.66 10.20
N SER A 426 0.54 31.00 10.14
CA SER A 426 1.20 31.79 9.09
C SER A 426 2.67 32.03 9.44
N VAL A 427 3.53 31.74 8.48
CA VAL A 427 4.99 31.71 8.65
C VAL A 427 5.63 32.78 7.76
N GLU A 428 6.59 33.50 8.34
CA GLU A 428 7.61 34.26 7.62
C GLU A 428 8.97 33.63 7.91
N LEU A 429 9.72 33.30 6.87
CA LEU A 429 11.04 32.68 6.96
C LEU A 429 12.02 33.48 6.11
N VAL A 430 13.09 33.96 6.74
CA VAL A 430 14.27 34.51 6.07
C VAL A 430 15.30 33.41 5.93
N LEU A 431 15.74 33.16 4.69
CA LEU A 431 16.88 32.31 4.35
C LEU A 431 18.06 33.24 4.02
N GLN A 432 19.19 33.05 4.71
CA GLN A 432 20.39 33.89 4.63
C GLN A 432 21.58 33.03 4.20
N ASP A 433 22.19 33.32 3.05
CA ASP A 433 23.45 32.68 2.63
C ASP A 433 24.61 33.09 3.56
N THR A 434 25.63 32.23 3.65
CA THR A 434 26.79 32.39 4.53
C THR A 434 28.11 32.11 3.83
N SER A 435 29.10 32.99 4.02
CA SER A 435 30.45 32.90 3.43
C SER A 435 31.41 31.99 4.21
N ILE A 436 30.91 30.95 4.91
CA ILE A 436 31.73 30.10 5.81
C ILE A 436 32.83 29.33 5.07
N ILE A 437 32.49 28.75 3.90
CA ILE A 437 33.47 28.19 2.95
C ILE A 437 33.51 29.04 1.67
N GLY A 438 32.36 29.54 1.23
CA GLY A 438 32.20 30.49 0.12
C GLY A 438 30.72 30.84 -0.03
N ALA A 439 30.42 32.03 -0.55
CA ALA A 439 29.06 32.53 -0.68
C ALA A 439 28.38 31.96 -1.95
N GLU A 440 27.24 31.28 -1.82
CA GLU A 440 26.72 30.43 -2.89
C GLU A 440 25.21 30.54 -3.12
N SER A 441 24.79 30.42 -4.37
CA SER A 441 23.37 30.36 -4.70
C SER A 441 22.79 29.03 -4.23
N HIS A 442 21.78 29.07 -3.37
CA HIS A 442 21.21 27.87 -2.77
C HIS A 442 19.71 27.75 -3.11
N PRO A 443 19.31 26.90 -4.07
CA PRO A 443 17.91 26.65 -4.39
C PRO A 443 17.20 25.86 -3.28
N LEU A 444 16.66 26.57 -2.30
CA LEU A 444 15.89 25.99 -1.21
C LEU A 444 14.48 25.62 -1.71
N HIS A 445 14.17 24.33 -1.62
CA HIS A 445 12.89 23.72 -1.95
C HIS A 445 12.12 23.34 -0.67
N LEU A 446 10.81 23.60 -0.64
CA LEU A 446 9.90 23.19 0.43
C LEU A 446 8.87 22.17 -0.09
N HIS A 447 8.79 21.01 0.55
CA HIS A 447 7.78 19.99 0.24
C HIS A 447 6.42 20.39 0.80
N GLY A 448 5.34 19.89 0.20
CA GLY A 448 3.97 20.05 0.71
C GLY A 448 3.34 21.43 0.54
N PHE A 449 4.12 22.46 0.23
CA PHE A 449 3.68 23.85 0.13
C PHE A 449 4.26 24.57 -1.09
N ASN A 450 3.49 25.51 -1.64
CA ASN A 450 4.07 26.68 -2.28
C ASN A 450 4.25 27.79 -1.23
N PHE A 451 5.19 28.69 -1.46
CA PHE A 451 5.44 29.89 -0.66
C PHE A 451 5.50 31.15 -1.54
N PHE A 452 5.19 32.30 -0.96
CA PHE A 452 5.31 33.60 -1.59
C PHE A 452 6.69 34.20 -1.30
N VAL A 453 7.48 34.48 -2.33
CA VAL A 453 8.78 35.17 -2.23
C VAL A 453 8.51 36.67 -2.10
N VAL A 454 8.53 37.18 -0.86
CA VAL A 454 8.11 38.56 -0.55
C VAL A 454 9.25 39.58 -0.58
N GLY A 455 10.50 39.15 -0.43
CA GLY A 455 11.67 40.03 -0.55
C GLY A 455 12.96 39.24 -0.79
N MET A 456 13.96 39.88 -1.35
CA MET A 456 15.33 39.37 -1.48
C MET A 456 16.32 40.52 -1.60
N GLY A 457 17.56 40.28 -1.18
CA GLY A 457 18.63 41.27 -1.22
C GLY A 457 20.02 40.63 -1.14
N PHE A 458 21.05 41.48 -1.19
CA PHE A 458 22.44 41.11 -0.93
C PHE A 458 22.85 41.55 0.49
N GLY A 459 23.93 40.98 1.00
CA GLY A 459 24.42 41.19 2.36
C GLY A 459 23.60 40.44 3.41
N ASN A 460 23.66 40.95 4.64
CA ASN A 460 22.87 40.44 5.77
C ASN A 460 21.47 41.10 5.77
N PHE A 461 20.42 40.30 5.98
CA PHE A 461 19.04 40.81 6.13
C PHE A 461 18.89 41.75 7.33
N ASP A 462 18.38 42.97 7.10
CA ASP A 462 18.04 43.93 8.15
C ASP A 462 16.54 43.84 8.50
N SER A 463 16.25 43.28 9.68
CA SER A 463 14.89 43.04 10.18
C SER A 463 14.05 44.30 10.41
N LYS A 464 14.66 45.50 10.36
CA LYS A 464 13.96 46.80 10.41
C LYS A 464 13.85 47.44 9.03
N LYS A 465 14.93 47.41 8.22
CA LYS A 465 15.00 48.14 6.93
C LYS A 465 14.42 47.38 5.74
N ASP A 466 14.39 46.05 5.75
CA ASP A 466 14.01 45.25 4.59
C ASP A 466 12.52 44.82 4.54
N PRO A 467 11.85 44.46 5.65
CA PRO A 467 10.41 44.17 5.64
C PRO A 467 9.51 45.28 5.07
N PRO A 468 9.78 46.59 5.26
CA PRO A 468 9.01 47.67 4.61
C PRO A 468 9.05 47.64 3.07
N LYS A 469 10.06 46.98 2.48
CA LYS A 469 10.24 46.85 1.02
C LYS A 469 9.57 45.58 0.45
N PHE A 470 8.94 44.76 1.29
CA PHE A 470 8.39 43.48 0.85
C PHE A 470 7.20 43.65 -0.10
N ASN A 471 7.21 42.89 -1.19
CA ASN A 471 6.07 42.76 -2.08
C ASN A 471 4.99 41.90 -1.38
N LEU A 472 3.96 42.57 -0.84
CA LEU A 472 2.79 41.93 -0.23
C LEU A 472 1.53 42.03 -1.11
N VAL A 473 1.71 42.29 -2.42
CA VAL A 473 0.64 42.48 -3.41
C VAL A 473 0.63 41.34 -4.45
N ASP A 474 1.78 41.11 -5.12
CA ASP A 474 1.94 40.06 -6.13
C ASP A 474 3.31 39.32 -6.11
N PRO A 475 3.85 38.97 -4.92
CA PRO A 475 5.09 38.20 -4.80
C PRO A 475 5.00 36.87 -5.55
N ALA A 476 6.12 36.34 -6.04
CA ALA A 476 6.15 35.07 -6.75
C ALA A 476 5.71 33.92 -5.84
N GLU A 477 4.62 33.24 -6.18
CA GLU A 477 4.25 31.97 -5.56
C GLU A 477 5.05 30.84 -6.23
N ARG A 478 5.90 30.14 -5.47
CA ARG A 478 6.86 29.14 -5.95
C ARG A 478 7.02 27.99 -4.95
N ASN A 479 7.67 26.90 -5.35
CA ASN A 479 8.07 25.82 -4.42
C ASN A 479 9.59 25.73 -4.20
N THR A 480 10.39 26.39 -5.04
CA THR A 480 11.86 26.39 -4.98
C THR A 480 12.40 27.78 -5.32
N ILE A 481 13.31 28.31 -4.51
CA ILE A 481 13.93 29.63 -4.74
C ILE A 481 15.44 29.60 -4.44
N GLY A 482 16.23 30.13 -5.37
CA GLY A 482 17.64 30.44 -5.10
C GLY A 482 17.74 31.54 -4.04
N VAL A 483 18.30 31.21 -2.88
CA VAL A 483 18.85 32.20 -1.95
C VAL A 483 20.03 32.86 -2.69
N PRO A 484 20.07 34.19 -2.87
CA PRO A 484 21.15 34.83 -3.60
C PRO A 484 22.51 34.59 -2.91
N SER A 485 23.53 34.24 -3.71
CA SER A 485 24.94 34.21 -3.26
C SER A 485 25.31 35.55 -2.60
N GLY A 486 25.83 35.49 -1.39
CA GLY A 486 26.16 36.64 -0.57
C GLY A 486 24.92 37.47 -0.21
N GLY A 487 23.78 36.84 0.02
CA GLY A 487 22.50 37.52 0.20
C GLY A 487 21.43 36.71 0.91
N TRP A 488 20.18 37.16 0.78
CA TRP A 488 19.04 36.63 1.52
C TRP A 488 17.75 36.64 0.70
N VAL A 489 16.79 35.81 1.11
CA VAL A 489 15.41 35.77 0.59
C VAL A 489 14.42 35.55 1.72
N ALA A 490 13.34 36.34 1.72
CA ALA A 490 12.23 36.24 2.66
C ALA A 490 11.03 35.61 1.98
N ILE A 491 10.52 34.51 2.55
CA ILE A 491 9.36 33.78 2.05
C ILE A 491 8.22 33.74 3.08
N ARG A 492 6.98 33.67 2.61
CA ARG A 492 5.79 33.52 3.46
C ARG A 492 4.90 32.39 2.99
N PHE A 493 4.41 31.56 3.92
CA PHE A 493 3.48 30.47 3.64
C PHE A 493 2.50 30.24 4.80
N LEU A 494 1.51 29.38 4.57
CA LEU A 494 0.51 28.96 5.55
C LEU A 494 0.63 27.45 5.74
N THR A 495 0.62 26.98 6.99
CA THR A 495 0.70 25.55 7.32
C THR A 495 -0.66 24.86 7.26
N ASP A 496 -1.33 24.91 6.10
CA ASP A 496 -2.67 24.35 5.89
C ASP A 496 -2.70 22.91 5.32
N ASN A 497 -1.54 22.24 5.32
CA ASN A 497 -1.33 20.86 4.87
C ASN A 497 -0.65 20.03 6.00
N PRO A 498 -1.37 19.15 6.73
CA PRO A 498 -0.82 18.38 7.85
C PRO A 498 0.12 17.26 7.37
N GLY A 499 1.19 17.01 8.11
CA GLY A 499 2.18 15.99 7.74
C GLY A 499 3.60 16.34 8.16
N VAL A 500 4.57 15.64 7.57
CA VAL A 500 5.99 15.91 7.76
C VAL A 500 6.63 16.23 6.41
N TRP A 501 7.14 17.45 6.29
CA TRP A 501 7.51 18.07 5.03
C TRP A 501 8.99 18.45 5.04
N PHE A 502 9.78 17.87 4.15
CA PHE A 502 11.18 18.24 4.00
C PHE A 502 11.33 19.66 3.47
N MET A 503 12.36 20.36 3.92
CA MET A 503 12.89 21.55 3.26
C MET A 503 14.39 21.33 3.06
N HIS A 504 14.89 21.49 1.84
CA HIS A 504 16.28 21.17 1.51
C HIS A 504 16.80 22.00 0.35
N CYS A 505 18.13 22.15 0.26
CA CYS A 505 18.74 22.65 -0.96
C CYS A 505 18.57 21.61 -2.08
N HIS A 506 18.16 22.05 -3.27
CA HIS A 506 17.94 21.19 -4.43
C HIS A 506 19.23 20.93 -5.24
N LEU A 507 20.40 21.37 -4.73
CA LEU A 507 21.70 20.86 -5.16
C LEU A 507 21.96 19.53 -4.45
N GLU A 508 22.13 18.44 -5.20
CA GLU A 508 22.11 17.08 -4.64
C GLU A 508 23.32 16.79 -3.76
N VAL A 509 24.48 17.38 -4.08
CA VAL A 509 25.66 17.39 -3.21
C VAL A 509 25.37 18.03 -1.85
N HIS A 510 24.71 19.21 -1.80
CA HIS A 510 24.38 19.87 -0.52
C HIS A 510 23.29 19.12 0.25
N THR A 511 22.33 18.52 -0.46
CA THR A 511 21.38 17.56 0.11
C THR A 511 22.11 16.33 0.68
N SER A 512 23.15 15.82 0.03
CA SER A 512 23.94 14.68 0.54
C SER A 512 24.78 15.05 1.77
N TRP A 513 25.26 16.28 1.84
CA TRP A 513 26.00 16.87 2.97
C TRP A 513 25.12 17.39 4.13
N GLY A 514 23.79 17.26 4.04
CA GLY A 514 22.87 17.57 5.14
C GLY A 514 22.24 18.96 5.14
N LEU A 515 22.25 19.72 4.04
CA LEU A 515 21.52 20.98 3.89
C LEU A 515 20.00 20.73 3.77
N LYS A 516 19.40 20.21 4.84
CA LYS A 516 17.98 19.85 4.97
C LYS A 516 17.45 20.17 6.37
N MET A 517 16.14 20.15 6.50
CA MET A 517 15.39 19.98 7.74
C MET A 517 14.02 19.36 7.40
N ALA A 518 13.17 19.15 8.41
CA ALA A 518 11.75 18.87 8.18
C ALA A 518 10.83 19.70 9.09
N TRP A 519 9.69 20.08 8.54
CA TRP A 519 8.57 20.71 9.25
C TRP A 519 7.56 19.64 9.62
N VAL A 520 7.13 19.59 10.86
CA VAL A 520 6.01 18.77 11.33
C VAL A 520 4.80 19.70 11.47
N VAL A 521 3.82 19.58 10.58
CA VAL A 521 2.57 20.35 10.65
C VAL A 521 1.50 19.47 11.27
N MET A 522 1.08 19.86 12.47
CA MET A 522 0.09 19.14 13.27
C MET A 522 -1.30 19.15 12.62
N ASP A 523 -2.13 18.17 12.99
CA ASP A 523 -3.56 18.11 12.64
C ASP A 523 -4.33 19.40 12.98
N GLY A 524 -5.23 19.78 12.08
CA GLY A 524 -6.30 20.75 12.33
C GLY A 524 -7.57 20.12 12.93
N LYS A 525 -8.59 20.95 13.13
CA LYS A 525 -9.81 20.57 13.86
C LYS A 525 -10.79 19.72 13.04
N LYS A 526 -10.85 19.87 11.71
CA LYS A 526 -11.79 19.15 10.83
C LYS A 526 -11.20 17.86 10.27
N PRO A 527 -12.00 16.83 9.91
CA PRO A 527 -11.48 15.57 9.35
C PRO A 527 -10.61 15.74 8.10
N ASN A 528 -10.94 16.71 7.22
CA ASN A 528 -10.16 17.05 6.04
C ASN A 528 -8.94 17.94 6.32
N GLN A 529 -8.61 18.14 7.60
CA GLN A 529 -7.43 18.87 8.09
C GLN A 529 -6.53 17.93 8.91
N LYS A 530 -6.66 16.62 8.72
CA LYS A 530 -5.85 15.61 9.41
C LYS A 530 -4.94 14.85 8.46
N LEU A 531 -3.82 14.38 8.97
CA LEU A 531 -2.91 13.49 8.25
C LEU A 531 -3.62 12.15 7.96
N ALA A 532 -3.57 11.71 6.70
CA ALA A 532 -4.17 10.45 6.28
C ALA A 532 -3.39 9.23 6.82
N PRO A 533 -4.07 8.09 7.09
CA PRO A 533 -3.41 6.88 7.59
C PRO A 533 -2.45 6.24 6.56
N PRO A 534 -1.43 5.49 7.02
CA PRO A 534 -0.46 4.80 6.17
C PRO A 534 -1.07 3.86 5.12
N PRO A 535 -0.42 3.68 3.95
CA PRO A 535 -0.81 2.69 2.95
C PRO A 535 -0.81 1.24 3.43
N SER A 536 -1.66 0.43 2.77
CA SER A 536 -2.02 -0.95 3.10
C SER A 536 -0.91 -2.00 3.07
N ASP A 537 0.17 -1.75 2.32
CA ASP A 537 0.66 -2.77 1.38
C ASP A 537 1.81 -3.66 1.86
N LEU A 538 1.99 -3.76 3.18
CA LEU A 538 2.83 -4.77 3.83
C LEU A 538 1.98 -5.97 4.31
N PRO A 539 2.52 -7.21 4.26
CA PRO A 539 1.95 -8.33 5.02
C PRO A 539 1.89 -7.94 6.50
N ASN A 540 0.71 -8.05 7.08
CA ASN A 540 0.48 -7.64 8.46
C ASN A 540 -0.46 -8.63 9.16
N GLY A 541 -0.08 -9.06 10.36
CA GLY A 541 -0.97 -9.82 11.23
C GLY A 541 -2.09 -8.94 11.83
N TRP A 542 -1.96 -7.62 11.77
CA TRP A 542 -2.94 -6.69 12.34
C TRP A 542 -4.33 -6.78 11.68
N ALA A 543 -4.41 -7.15 10.40
CA ALA A 543 -5.65 -7.38 9.68
C ALA A 543 -6.08 -8.87 9.62
N ASP A 544 -5.53 -9.73 10.47
CA ASP A 544 -5.87 -11.16 10.55
C ASP A 544 -7.23 -11.40 11.22
N GLY A 545 -7.52 -10.71 12.33
CA GLY A 545 -8.85 -10.66 12.97
C GLY A 545 -9.03 -11.29 14.36
N PRO A 546 -8.43 -12.45 14.72
CA PRO A 546 -8.74 -13.17 15.96
C PRO A 546 -8.58 -12.33 17.23
N ALA A 547 -9.68 -12.16 17.96
CA ALA A 547 -9.75 -11.33 19.15
C ALA A 547 -8.83 -11.83 20.26
N TYR A 548 -8.10 -10.89 20.84
CA TYR A 548 -7.03 -11.12 21.83
C TYR A 548 -5.86 -11.99 21.34
N ILE A 549 -5.76 -12.28 20.03
CA ILE A 549 -4.55 -12.85 19.42
C ILE A 549 -3.85 -11.79 18.58
N THR A 550 -4.51 -11.20 17.58
CA THR A 550 -3.89 -10.21 16.68
C THR A 550 -4.36 -8.77 16.92
N GLN A 551 -5.55 -8.61 17.47
CA GLN A 551 -6.16 -7.33 17.86
C GLN A 551 -7.05 -7.53 19.09
N CYS A 552 -7.42 -6.44 19.78
CA CYS A 552 -8.56 -6.50 20.71
C CYS A 552 -9.90 -6.37 19.96
N PRO A 553 -11.05 -6.65 20.61
CA PRO A 553 -12.35 -6.58 19.96
C PRO A 553 -12.70 -5.16 19.52
N ILE A 554 -13.30 -5.03 18.33
CA ILE A 554 -13.92 -3.78 17.87
C ILE A 554 -15.19 -3.56 18.72
N GLN A 555 -15.18 -2.55 19.58
CA GLN A 555 -16.33 -2.27 20.46
C GLN A 555 -17.48 -1.62 19.68
N THR A 556 -18.70 -1.70 20.22
CA THR A 556 -19.88 -1.04 19.64
C THR A 556 -19.62 0.46 19.41
N GLY A 557 -19.88 0.92 18.18
CA GLY A 557 -19.62 2.30 17.75
C GLY A 557 -18.17 2.61 17.35
N GLN A 558 -17.24 1.66 17.47
CA GLN A 558 -15.88 1.78 16.92
C GLN A 558 -15.78 1.21 15.51
N THR A 559 -14.71 1.55 14.80
CA THR A 559 -14.40 1.07 13.44
C THR A 559 -12.92 0.72 13.33
N TYR A 560 -12.60 -0.29 12.53
CA TYR A 560 -11.23 -0.71 12.23
C TYR A 560 -11.12 -1.11 10.76
N LEU A 561 -10.07 -0.66 10.07
CA LEU A 561 -9.85 -0.94 8.65
C LEU A 561 -9.00 -2.20 8.45
N TYR A 562 -9.68 -3.34 8.22
CA TYR A 562 -9.03 -4.55 7.71
C TYR A 562 -8.38 -4.29 6.35
N ASN A 563 -7.05 -4.41 6.29
CA ASN A 563 -6.25 -3.88 5.19
C ASN A 563 -5.14 -4.87 4.80
N PHE A 564 -5.44 -5.75 3.85
CA PHE A 564 -4.56 -6.84 3.43
C PHE A 564 -4.45 -6.96 1.90
N THR A 565 -3.44 -7.68 1.41
CA THR A 565 -3.21 -7.94 -0.02
C THR A 565 -3.19 -9.43 -0.30
N ILE A 566 -3.96 -9.87 -1.31
CA ILE A 566 -3.97 -11.26 -1.78
C ILE A 566 -2.68 -11.54 -2.57
N ILE A 567 -1.87 -12.50 -2.12
CA ILE A 567 -0.48 -12.73 -2.57
C ILE A 567 -0.23 -14.15 -3.10
N GLY A 568 -1.10 -14.63 -3.98
CA GLY A 568 -0.88 -15.85 -4.76
C GLY A 568 -1.93 -16.93 -4.58
N GLN A 569 -2.78 -16.82 -3.55
CA GLN A 569 -4.04 -17.55 -3.45
C GLN A 569 -4.85 -17.34 -4.74
N ARG A 570 -5.57 -18.36 -5.21
CA ARG A 570 -6.45 -18.30 -6.39
C ARG A 570 -7.58 -19.29 -6.18
N GLY A 571 -8.81 -18.80 -6.10
CA GLY A 571 -9.92 -19.66 -5.76
C GLY A 571 -10.93 -19.08 -4.79
N THR A 572 -11.23 -19.83 -3.74
CA THR A 572 -12.27 -19.54 -2.77
C THR A 572 -11.72 -19.54 -1.36
N LEU A 573 -11.90 -18.44 -0.63
CA LEU A 573 -11.81 -18.35 0.83
C LEU A 573 -13.11 -17.71 1.36
N PHE A 574 -13.22 -17.56 2.67
CA PHE A 574 -14.25 -16.76 3.32
C PHE A 574 -13.65 -15.84 4.38
N TRP A 575 -14.42 -14.84 4.79
CA TRP A 575 -14.22 -14.04 5.99
C TRP A 575 -15.31 -14.41 7.00
N HIS A 576 -15.02 -14.27 8.29
CA HIS A 576 -15.98 -14.47 9.38
C HIS A 576 -15.61 -13.62 10.59
N ALA A 577 -16.57 -13.39 11.49
CA ALA A 577 -16.25 -12.85 12.81
C ALA A 577 -15.31 -13.82 13.56
N HIS A 578 -14.32 -13.27 14.27
CA HIS A 578 -13.33 -14.08 14.98
C HIS A 578 -13.28 -13.69 16.47
N ILE A 579 -14.46 -13.73 17.07
CA ILE A 579 -14.73 -13.53 18.49
C ILE A 579 -16.06 -14.20 18.85
N SER A 580 -16.04 -15.03 19.90
CA SER A 580 -17.21 -15.74 20.41
C SER A 580 -17.98 -16.49 19.30
N TRP A 581 -19.29 -16.65 19.44
CA TRP A 581 -20.15 -17.38 18.49
C TRP A 581 -20.80 -16.46 17.44
N LEU A 582 -20.35 -15.21 17.32
CA LEU A 582 -20.86 -14.23 16.33
C LEU A 582 -20.75 -14.71 14.88
N ARG A 583 -19.82 -15.63 14.57
CA ARG A 583 -19.75 -16.25 13.23
C ARG A 583 -20.89 -17.21 12.91
N ALA A 584 -21.87 -17.40 13.80
CA ALA A 584 -23.13 -18.07 13.45
C ALA A 584 -23.98 -17.23 12.48
N THR A 585 -23.78 -15.91 12.44
CA THR A 585 -24.47 -14.99 11.51
C THR A 585 -23.57 -14.01 10.77
N ILE A 586 -22.27 -13.94 11.10
CA ILE A 586 -21.32 -12.98 10.53
C ILE A 586 -20.17 -13.69 9.78
N TYR A 587 -20.35 -13.90 8.47
CA TYR A 587 -19.34 -14.35 7.49
C TYR A 587 -19.71 -13.87 6.07
N GLY A 588 -18.81 -14.10 5.12
CA GLY A 588 -19.05 -13.90 3.69
C GLY A 588 -17.83 -14.30 2.85
N PRO A 589 -17.85 -14.11 1.51
CA PRO A 589 -16.89 -14.79 0.65
C PRO A 589 -15.67 -13.95 0.36
N ILE A 590 -14.62 -14.65 -0.05
CA ILE A 590 -13.52 -14.09 -0.81
C ILE A 590 -13.34 -14.95 -2.07
N VAL A 591 -13.95 -14.52 -3.19
CA VAL A 591 -13.76 -15.16 -4.51
C VAL A 591 -12.56 -14.52 -5.21
N ILE A 592 -11.47 -15.27 -5.29
CA ILE A 592 -10.17 -14.87 -5.80
C ILE A 592 -10.00 -15.37 -7.23
N LEU A 593 -10.48 -14.59 -8.19
CA LEU A 593 -10.39 -14.93 -9.61
C LEU A 593 -8.93 -15.07 -10.10
N PRO A 594 -8.68 -15.86 -11.16
CA PRO A 594 -7.40 -15.83 -11.88
C PRO A 594 -6.99 -14.41 -12.27
N LYS A 595 -5.67 -14.16 -12.33
CA LYS A 595 -5.14 -12.89 -12.86
C LYS A 595 -5.68 -12.67 -14.28
N ARG A 596 -6.03 -11.43 -14.64
CA ARG A 596 -6.54 -11.10 -15.99
C ARG A 596 -5.65 -11.71 -17.08
N HIS A 597 -6.28 -12.30 -18.10
CA HIS A 597 -5.65 -13.03 -19.21
C HIS A 597 -4.92 -14.35 -18.83
N VAL A 598 -5.03 -14.83 -17.59
CA VAL A 598 -4.59 -16.18 -17.18
C VAL A 598 -5.82 -17.09 -17.02
N PRO A 599 -5.98 -18.15 -17.83
CA PRO A 599 -7.10 -19.08 -17.67
C PRO A 599 -6.92 -19.99 -16.44
N TYR A 600 -8.05 -20.55 -15.98
CA TYR A 600 -8.11 -21.69 -15.08
C TYR A 600 -7.28 -22.88 -15.61
N PRO A 601 -6.81 -23.80 -14.74
CA PRO A 601 -6.16 -25.05 -15.17
C PRO A 601 -7.15 -26.11 -15.69
N PHE A 602 -8.45 -25.80 -15.67
CA PHE A 602 -9.56 -26.62 -16.17
C PHE A 602 -10.42 -25.79 -17.15
N PRO A 603 -11.25 -26.42 -18.00
CA PRO A 603 -12.11 -25.70 -18.95
C PRO A 603 -12.99 -24.65 -18.25
N GLN A 604 -13.09 -23.46 -18.84
CA GLN A 604 -13.80 -22.34 -18.25
C GLN A 604 -15.28 -22.69 -17.98
N PRO A 605 -15.79 -22.52 -16.75
CA PRO A 605 -17.19 -22.83 -16.44
C PRO A 605 -18.13 -21.84 -17.13
N PHE A 606 -19.35 -22.30 -17.46
CA PHE A 606 -20.41 -21.48 -18.04
C PHE A 606 -20.93 -20.42 -17.05
N LYS A 607 -20.99 -20.76 -15.76
CA LYS A 607 -21.25 -19.86 -14.62
C LYS A 607 -20.52 -20.38 -13.37
N GLU A 608 -20.21 -19.49 -12.45
CA GLU A 608 -19.68 -19.82 -11.12
C GLU A 608 -20.78 -19.62 -10.05
N VAL A 609 -20.78 -20.45 -8.99
CA VAL A 609 -21.85 -20.56 -7.97
C VAL A 609 -21.25 -20.78 -6.55
N PRO A 610 -20.99 -19.71 -5.76
CA PRO A 610 -20.30 -19.79 -4.43
C PRO A 610 -21.08 -20.32 -3.21
N ILE A 611 -20.55 -20.25 -1.95
CA ILE A 611 -21.04 -20.74 -0.60
C ILE A 611 -20.23 -20.09 0.60
N ILE A 612 -20.64 -19.78 1.89
CA ILE A 612 -21.22 -18.44 2.34
C ILE A 612 -22.21 -18.13 3.54
N PHE A 613 -22.29 -18.76 4.71
CA PHE A 613 -23.61 -19.12 5.30
C PHE A 613 -24.32 -18.46 6.51
N GLY A 614 -25.52 -17.87 6.28
CA GLY A 614 -26.57 -17.68 7.32
C GLY A 614 -27.62 -16.61 6.96
N ASN A 615 -28.46 -16.21 7.93
CA ASN A 615 -29.70 -15.44 7.72
C ASN A 615 -29.46 -13.96 7.28
N SER A 616 -30.39 -13.38 6.49
CA SER A 616 -30.25 -12.03 5.91
C SER A 616 -31.58 -11.23 5.84
N ASN A 617 -31.98 -10.61 6.95
CA ASN A 617 -33.16 -9.73 7.01
C ASN A 617 -32.83 -8.25 6.71
N HIS A 618 -32.37 -7.92 5.51
CA HIS A 618 -32.28 -6.53 5.02
C HIS A 618 -32.45 -6.41 3.47
N PRO A 619 -33.07 -5.34 2.95
CA PRO A 619 -33.44 -5.24 1.53
C PRO A 619 -32.26 -4.88 0.58
N PRO A 620 -32.28 -5.32 -0.69
CA PRO A 620 -31.11 -5.29 -1.57
C PRO A 620 -30.90 -3.96 -2.31
N ILE A 621 -30.12 -3.03 -1.73
CA ILE A 621 -29.61 -1.84 -2.44
C ILE A 621 -28.36 -2.20 -3.27
N CYS A 622 -28.56 -2.91 -4.39
CA CYS A 622 -27.69 -2.88 -5.59
C CYS A 622 -28.21 -3.79 -6.72
N LYS A 623 -29.17 -3.31 -7.52
CA LYS A 623 -29.45 -3.93 -8.83
C LYS A 623 -28.34 -3.55 -9.81
N ASN A 624 -27.27 -4.36 -9.90
CA ASN A 624 -26.54 -4.62 -11.15
C ASN A 624 -25.51 -5.77 -11.04
N GLN A 625 -25.88 -6.91 -11.62
CA GLN A 625 -24.97 -7.85 -12.32
C GLN A 625 -23.74 -8.42 -11.57
N LEU A 626 -23.90 -8.94 -10.34
CA LEU A 626 -23.10 -10.08 -9.87
C LEU A 626 -23.99 -11.32 -9.67
N THR A 627 -23.49 -12.49 -10.06
CA THR A 627 -24.22 -13.77 -9.92
C THR A 627 -24.18 -14.34 -8.52
N MET A 628 -25.35 -14.74 -8.03
CA MET A 628 -25.66 -15.27 -6.69
C MET A 628 -24.68 -16.33 -6.14
N LEU A 629 -24.61 -16.37 -4.81
CA LEU A 629 -23.52 -16.79 -3.91
C LEU A 629 -24.19 -17.69 -2.79
N LYS A 630 -24.04 -19.05 -2.78
CA LYS A 630 -25.11 -20.09 -2.55
C LYS A 630 -24.81 -21.57 -1.97
N ILE A 631 -25.12 -22.07 -0.73
CA ILE A 631 -24.38 -22.02 0.58
C ILE A 631 -24.46 -23.29 1.57
N VAL A 632 -23.59 -23.51 2.62
CA VAL A 632 -23.49 -24.59 3.72
C VAL A 632 -22.95 -24.08 5.11
N GLY A 633 -23.54 -24.47 6.27
CA GLY A 633 -23.26 -24.00 7.67
C GLY A 633 -24.35 -24.36 8.74
N GLU A 634 -24.57 -23.57 9.83
CA GLU A 634 -25.60 -23.80 10.91
C GLU A 634 -26.54 -22.59 11.27
N TRP A 635 -27.61 -22.81 12.08
CA TRP A 635 -28.55 -21.80 12.63
C TRP A 635 -29.07 -22.16 14.05
N TRP A 636 -29.33 -21.13 14.88
CA TRP A 636 -30.02 -21.24 16.19
C TRP A 636 -31.18 -20.23 16.27
N ASN A 637 -32.28 -20.63 16.91
CA ASN A 637 -33.42 -19.76 17.24
C ASN A 637 -33.18 -18.91 18.50
N ALA A 638 -32.34 -19.38 19.42
CA ALA A 638 -31.88 -18.64 20.59
C ALA A 638 -30.57 -17.88 20.33
N ASN A 639 -30.28 -16.85 21.12
CA ASN A 639 -29.07 -16.04 20.97
C ASN A 639 -27.81 -16.87 21.29
N THR A 640 -26.94 -17.05 20.29
CA THR A 640 -25.72 -17.87 20.40
C THR A 640 -24.74 -17.38 21.47
N GLU A 641 -24.66 -16.07 21.71
CA GLU A 641 -23.83 -15.50 22.79
C GLU A 641 -24.37 -15.88 24.17
N THR A 642 -25.69 -16.02 24.32
CA THR A 642 -26.33 -16.51 25.54
C THR A 642 -26.07 -18.01 25.71
N ILE A 643 -26.16 -18.81 24.63
CA ILE A 643 -25.89 -20.25 24.66
C ILE A 643 -24.46 -20.53 25.14
N ILE A 644 -23.44 -19.89 24.53
CA ILE A 644 -22.04 -20.14 24.93
C ILE A 644 -21.74 -19.58 26.33
N SER A 645 -22.31 -18.42 26.69
CA SER A 645 -22.17 -17.87 28.05
C SER A 645 -22.77 -18.80 29.11
N GLN A 646 -23.90 -19.46 28.81
CA GLN A 646 -24.50 -20.46 29.69
C GLN A 646 -23.61 -21.71 29.78
N ALA A 647 -23.18 -22.27 28.66
CA ALA A 647 -22.36 -23.49 28.60
C ALA A 647 -21.04 -23.35 29.37
N LEU A 648 -20.34 -22.23 29.20
CA LEU A 648 -19.11 -21.92 29.95
C LEU A 648 -19.39 -21.72 31.45
N LYS A 649 -20.56 -21.21 31.82
CA LYS A 649 -20.98 -21.03 33.23
C LYS A 649 -21.38 -22.34 33.92
N THR A 650 -21.92 -23.30 33.18
CA THR A 650 -22.30 -24.64 33.69
C THR A 650 -21.18 -25.68 33.56
N GLY A 651 -20.13 -25.41 32.77
CA GLY A 651 -19.05 -26.36 32.49
C GLY A 651 -19.42 -27.47 31.49
N SER A 652 -20.55 -27.31 30.80
CA SER A 652 -21.18 -28.35 29.95
C SER A 652 -21.05 -28.05 28.46
N GLY A 653 -21.54 -28.98 27.63
CA GLY A 653 -21.81 -28.71 26.22
C GLY A 653 -22.84 -27.56 26.03
N PRO A 654 -22.72 -26.78 24.94
CA PRO A 654 -23.76 -25.85 24.49
C PRO A 654 -24.94 -26.60 23.85
N ASN A 655 -26.06 -25.90 23.69
CA ASN A 655 -27.20 -26.44 22.94
C ASN A 655 -26.86 -26.59 21.45
N VAL A 656 -27.31 -27.69 20.86
CA VAL A 656 -27.21 -27.97 19.42
C VAL A 656 -27.95 -26.92 18.59
N SER A 657 -27.62 -26.83 17.29
CA SER A 657 -28.32 -25.98 16.33
C SER A 657 -29.76 -26.46 16.08
N ASP A 658 -30.65 -25.51 15.78
CA ASP A 658 -32.05 -25.78 15.42
C ASP A 658 -32.18 -26.25 13.96
N ALA A 659 -31.22 -25.89 13.10
CA ALA A 659 -31.15 -26.34 11.71
C ALA A 659 -29.78 -26.11 11.07
N TYR A 660 -29.31 -27.08 10.28
CA TYR A 660 -28.53 -26.77 9.08
C TYR A 660 -29.42 -26.05 8.05
N THR A 661 -28.87 -25.00 7.43
CA THR A 661 -29.47 -24.32 6.29
C THR A 661 -28.76 -24.62 4.95
N ILE A 662 -29.23 -24.04 3.85
CA ILE A 662 -28.49 -23.83 2.60
C ILE A 662 -28.85 -22.41 2.13
N ASN A 663 -27.95 -21.42 2.29
CA ASN A 663 -28.12 -19.96 2.04
C ASN A 663 -28.66 -19.12 3.22
N GLY A 664 -28.57 -19.62 4.45
CA GLY A 664 -29.42 -19.08 5.54
C GLY A 664 -30.86 -19.59 5.45
N LEU A 665 -31.15 -20.51 4.52
CA LEU A 665 -32.48 -21.02 4.21
C LEU A 665 -32.54 -22.51 4.58
N PRO A 666 -33.19 -22.92 5.70
CA PRO A 666 -33.17 -24.30 6.20
C PRO A 666 -33.48 -25.36 5.12
N GLY A 667 -34.38 -25.03 4.20
CA GLY A 667 -34.87 -25.93 3.17
C GLY A 667 -36.15 -26.66 3.61
N PRO A 668 -36.74 -27.50 2.74
CA PRO A 668 -38.12 -27.96 2.89
C PRO A 668 -38.24 -29.19 3.80
N LEU A 669 -37.23 -29.46 4.62
CA LEU A 669 -37.20 -30.51 5.64
C LEU A 669 -37.41 -29.95 7.05
N TYR A 670 -37.34 -28.62 7.21
CA TYR A 670 -37.65 -27.91 8.46
C TYR A 670 -38.96 -27.16 8.34
N ASN A 671 -39.63 -26.94 9.47
CA ASN A 671 -40.88 -26.20 9.54
C ASN A 671 -40.73 -24.78 8.97
N CYS A 672 -41.82 -24.26 8.40
CA CYS A 672 -41.94 -22.95 7.73
C CYS A 672 -41.01 -22.70 6.52
N SER A 673 -40.01 -23.55 6.26
CA SER A 673 -38.86 -23.25 5.40
C SER A 673 -38.99 -23.71 3.93
N THR A 674 -40.15 -24.26 3.55
CA THR A 674 -40.42 -24.79 2.21
C THR A 674 -40.53 -23.72 1.13
N LYS A 675 -41.09 -22.54 1.45
CA LYS A 675 -41.29 -21.44 0.48
C LYS A 675 -39.94 -20.86 0.03
N ASP A 676 -39.09 -20.55 1.01
CA ASP A 676 -37.79 -19.92 0.83
C ASP A 676 -36.67 -20.94 0.60
N THR A 677 -37.02 -22.17 0.23
CA THR A 677 -36.06 -23.22 -0.11
C THR A 677 -35.15 -22.80 -1.25
N PHE A 678 -33.84 -22.94 -1.01
CA PHE A 678 -32.81 -22.60 -1.97
C PHE A 678 -32.96 -23.31 -3.33
N LYS A 679 -32.87 -22.55 -4.43
CA LYS A 679 -32.96 -23.06 -5.81
C LYS A 679 -31.76 -22.67 -6.69
N LEU A 680 -31.10 -23.65 -7.30
CA LEU A 680 -30.06 -23.51 -8.32
C LEU A 680 -30.63 -23.88 -9.70
N LYS A 681 -30.91 -22.87 -10.52
CA LYS A 681 -31.36 -23.06 -11.90
C LYS A 681 -30.18 -23.25 -12.85
N VAL A 682 -30.25 -24.27 -13.71
CA VAL A 682 -29.17 -24.65 -14.64
C VAL A 682 -29.67 -24.94 -16.06
N LYS A 683 -28.96 -24.43 -17.07
CA LYS A 683 -29.12 -24.84 -18.47
C LYS A 683 -28.50 -26.22 -18.75
N PRO A 684 -29.16 -27.09 -19.55
CA PRO A 684 -28.61 -28.37 -19.99
C PRO A 684 -27.25 -28.27 -20.68
N GLY A 685 -26.45 -29.32 -20.57
CA GLY A 685 -25.16 -29.49 -21.25
C GLY A 685 -24.05 -28.51 -20.82
N LYS A 686 -24.28 -27.66 -19.81
CA LYS A 686 -23.32 -26.68 -19.30
C LYS A 686 -22.61 -27.16 -18.03
N THR A 687 -21.40 -26.65 -17.80
CA THR A 687 -20.60 -26.91 -16.60
C THR A 687 -20.60 -25.70 -15.68
N TYR A 688 -20.87 -25.91 -14.39
CA TYR A 688 -20.90 -24.88 -13.36
C TYR A 688 -19.76 -25.12 -12.37
N LEU A 689 -19.05 -24.08 -11.96
CA LEU A 689 -18.09 -24.16 -10.85
C LEU A 689 -18.83 -23.84 -9.55
N LEU A 690 -19.19 -24.86 -8.78
CA LEU A 690 -19.69 -24.66 -7.42
C LEU A 690 -18.49 -24.40 -6.50
N ARG A 691 -18.54 -23.36 -5.67
CA ARG A 691 -17.43 -23.02 -4.76
C ARG A 691 -17.88 -23.21 -3.31
N ILE A 692 -17.67 -24.40 -2.77
CA ILE A 692 -18.23 -24.86 -1.48
C ILE A 692 -17.31 -24.39 -0.33
N ILE A 693 -17.90 -23.95 0.78
CA ILE A 693 -17.28 -23.53 2.03
C ILE A 693 -18.16 -24.08 3.15
N ASN A 694 -17.57 -24.64 4.21
CA ASN A 694 -18.33 -24.95 5.41
C ASN A 694 -18.10 -23.85 6.45
N ALA A 695 -19.15 -23.06 6.72
CA ALA A 695 -19.14 -22.01 7.73
C ALA A 695 -19.89 -22.43 9.03
N ALA A 696 -20.22 -23.72 9.20
CA ALA A 696 -20.78 -24.27 10.43
C ALA A 696 -19.86 -23.98 11.62
N LEU A 697 -20.43 -23.88 12.81
CA LEU A 697 -19.67 -23.70 14.03
C LEU A 697 -19.06 -25.01 14.48
N ASN A 698 -19.81 -26.12 14.49
CA ASN A 698 -19.43 -27.33 15.24
C ASN A 698 -19.41 -28.63 14.42
N ASP A 699 -19.91 -28.66 13.17
CA ASP A 699 -20.05 -29.91 12.39
C ASP A 699 -19.26 -29.95 11.07
N GLU A 700 -18.55 -31.06 10.83
CA GLU A 700 -18.10 -31.46 9.50
C GLU A 700 -19.28 -31.97 8.68
N LEU A 701 -19.38 -31.63 7.38
CA LEU A 701 -20.60 -31.88 6.60
C LEU A 701 -20.32 -32.69 5.31
N PHE A 702 -21.05 -33.79 5.14
CA PHE A 702 -21.16 -34.47 3.85
C PHE A 702 -22.08 -33.68 2.92
N PHE A 703 -21.68 -33.43 1.68
CA PHE A 703 -22.51 -32.75 0.67
C PHE A 703 -22.60 -33.54 -0.63
N SER A 704 -23.82 -33.70 -1.18
CA SER A 704 -24.08 -34.41 -2.43
C SER A 704 -25.24 -33.79 -3.24
N ILE A 705 -25.27 -34.07 -4.54
CA ILE A 705 -26.32 -33.63 -5.47
C ILE A 705 -26.92 -34.86 -6.18
N ALA A 706 -28.23 -35.06 -6.04
CA ALA A 706 -28.94 -36.23 -6.56
C ALA A 706 -28.67 -36.45 -8.06
N ASN A 707 -28.26 -37.67 -8.42
CA ASN A 707 -27.98 -38.09 -9.80
C ASN A 707 -27.05 -37.16 -10.60
N HIS A 708 -26.11 -36.49 -9.93
CA HIS A 708 -25.03 -35.70 -10.50
C HIS A 708 -23.69 -36.07 -9.86
N SER A 709 -22.60 -35.87 -10.62
CA SER A 709 -21.23 -36.06 -10.12
C SER A 709 -20.51 -34.72 -10.02
N LEU A 710 -19.72 -34.56 -8.97
CA LEU A 710 -18.89 -33.41 -8.67
C LEU A 710 -17.44 -33.74 -9.05
N THR A 711 -16.76 -32.89 -9.83
CA THR A 711 -15.31 -33.01 -10.05
C THR A 711 -14.59 -31.96 -9.21
N VAL A 712 -13.93 -32.36 -8.12
CA VAL A 712 -13.13 -31.47 -7.29
C VAL A 712 -11.97 -30.91 -8.11
N VAL A 713 -11.72 -29.60 -8.04
CA VAL A 713 -10.66 -28.90 -8.78
C VAL A 713 -9.85 -27.91 -7.95
N GLU A 714 -10.30 -27.58 -6.74
CA GLU A 714 -9.64 -26.64 -5.85
C GLU A 714 -10.02 -26.94 -4.38
N ALA A 715 -9.12 -26.67 -3.45
CA ALA A 715 -9.38 -26.62 -2.02
C ALA A 715 -8.60 -25.46 -1.38
N ASP A 716 -9.18 -24.76 -0.41
CA ASP A 716 -8.58 -23.65 0.36
C ASP A 716 -7.82 -22.60 -0.49
N ALA A 717 -8.41 -22.24 -1.64
CA ALA A 717 -7.83 -21.36 -2.68
C ALA A 717 -6.48 -21.82 -3.29
N VAL A 718 -6.26 -23.14 -3.36
CA VAL A 718 -5.20 -23.81 -4.12
C VAL A 718 -5.80 -24.83 -5.10
N TYR A 719 -5.30 -24.87 -6.34
CA TYR A 719 -5.73 -25.86 -7.32
C TYR A 719 -5.23 -27.27 -6.98
N VAL A 720 -6.11 -28.26 -7.08
CA VAL A 720 -5.80 -29.68 -6.83
C VAL A 720 -5.87 -30.49 -8.12
N LYS A 721 -5.31 -31.70 -8.11
CA LYS A 721 -5.44 -32.66 -9.21
C LYS A 721 -6.92 -33.06 -9.36
N PRO A 722 -7.57 -32.85 -10.53
CA PRO A 722 -9.01 -33.06 -10.63
C PRO A 722 -9.44 -34.51 -10.40
N PHE A 723 -10.38 -34.74 -9.48
CA PHE A 723 -10.95 -36.07 -9.24
C PHE A 723 -12.48 -36.01 -9.12
N ARG A 724 -13.15 -37.09 -9.54
CA ARG A 724 -14.61 -37.19 -9.62
C ARG A 724 -15.18 -37.92 -8.40
N THR A 725 -16.29 -37.44 -7.87
CA THR A 725 -17.02 -38.03 -6.73
C THR A 725 -18.52 -37.73 -6.83
N GLN A 726 -19.34 -38.43 -6.04
CA GLN A 726 -20.77 -38.22 -5.87
C GLN A 726 -21.05 -37.37 -4.61
N THR A 727 -20.17 -37.47 -3.62
CA THR A 727 -20.26 -36.79 -2.32
C THR A 727 -18.89 -36.22 -1.97
N ILE A 728 -18.86 -35.05 -1.33
CA ILE A 728 -17.66 -34.53 -0.66
C ILE A 728 -17.86 -34.54 0.85
N LEU A 729 -16.76 -34.55 1.61
CA LEU A 729 -16.73 -34.09 3.00
C LEU A 729 -16.10 -32.70 3.02
N ILE A 730 -16.59 -31.81 3.88
CA ILE A 730 -16.00 -30.49 4.10
C ILE A 730 -16.13 -30.07 5.57
N THR A 731 -15.00 -29.77 6.21
CA THR A 731 -14.95 -29.38 7.62
C THR A 731 -15.15 -27.87 7.79
N PRO A 732 -15.60 -27.37 8.96
CA PRO A 732 -15.51 -25.95 9.28
C PRO A 732 -14.11 -25.40 8.97
N GLY A 733 -14.05 -24.19 8.43
CA GLY A 733 -12.81 -23.55 7.98
C GLY A 733 -12.33 -23.91 6.57
N GLN A 734 -12.81 -25.01 5.99
CA GLN A 734 -12.38 -25.44 4.66
C GLN A 734 -13.21 -24.83 3.52
N THR A 735 -12.56 -24.73 2.35
CA THR A 735 -13.23 -24.51 1.06
C THR A 735 -12.88 -25.61 0.06
N THR A 736 -13.80 -25.92 -0.86
CA THR A 736 -13.65 -26.94 -1.90
C THR A 736 -14.46 -26.54 -3.14
N ASN A 737 -13.81 -26.33 -4.29
CA ASN A 737 -14.55 -26.06 -5.53
C ASN A 737 -14.72 -27.33 -6.37
N VAL A 738 -15.92 -27.48 -6.92
CA VAL A 738 -16.29 -28.63 -7.75
C VAL A 738 -16.91 -28.17 -9.07
N LEU A 739 -16.52 -28.81 -10.17
CA LEU A 739 -17.20 -28.69 -11.46
C LEU A 739 -18.40 -29.63 -11.48
N LEU A 740 -19.60 -29.04 -11.59
CA LEU A 740 -20.87 -29.72 -11.83
C LEU A 740 -21.15 -29.69 -13.35
N ARG A 741 -21.01 -30.83 -14.03
CA ARG A 741 -21.46 -30.98 -15.43
C ARG A 741 -22.93 -31.41 -15.45
N THR A 742 -23.78 -30.61 -16.08
CA THR A 742 -25.21 -30.90 -16.23
C THR A 742 -25.50 -31.89 -17.36
N LYS A 743 -26.65 -32.55 -17.29
CA LYS A 743 -27.15 -33.50 -18.28
C LYS A 743 -27.46 -32.79 -19.61
N PRO A 744 -27.29 -33.45 -20.77
CA PRO A 744 -27.36 -32.80 -22.09
C PRO A 744 -28.77 -32.33 -22.47
N LYS A 745 -29.82 -32.95 -21.93
CA LYS A 745 -31.23 -32.51 -22.03
C LYS A 745 -31.78 -32.23 -20.64
N ALA A 746 -32.78 -31.34 -20.54
CA ALA A 746 -33.47 -31.06 -19.28
C ALA A 746 -34.26 -32.32 -18.82
N PRO A 747 -33.99 -32.88 -17.63
CA PRO A 747 -34.74 -34.02 -17.12
C PRO A 747 -36.10 -33.59 -16.56
N ASN A 748 -37.10 -34.47 -16.63
CA ASN A 748 -38.39 -34.31 -15.97
C ASN A 748 -38.30 -34.60 -14.45
N ALA A 749 -37.37 -33.95 -13.74
CA ALA A 749 -37.15 -34.11 -12.31
C ALA A 749 -36.46 -32.88 -11.70
N ILE A 750 -36.70 -32.65 -10.40
CA ILE A 750 -35.93 -31.72 -9.57
C ILE A 750 -34.92 -32.57 -8.77
N PHE A 751 -33.70 -32.06 -8.60
CA PHE A 751 -32.62 -32.80 -7.94
C PHE A 751 -32.25 -32.12 -6.63
N ALA A 752 -32.33 -32.83 -5.51
CA ALA A 752 -31.89 -32.30 -4.22
C ALA A 752 -30.38 -32.13 -4.17
N MET A 753 -29.94 -31.03 -3.57
CA MET A 753 -28.58 -30.79 -3.08
C MET A 753 -28.68 -30.86 -1.57
N ALA A 754 -28.10 -31.86 -0.93
CA ALA A 754 -28.30 -32.12 0.50
C ALA A 754 -26.98 -32.11 1.26
N ALA A 755 -27.03 -31.66 2.52
CA ALA A 755 -25.94 -31.80 3.48
C ALA A 755 -26.42 -32.39 4.81
N ARG A 756 -25.57 -33.22 5.42
CA ARG A 756 -25.78 -33.92 6.70
C ARG A 756 -24.42 -34.07 7.40
N PRO A 757 -24.33 -33.98 8.74
CA PRO A 757 -23.04 -33.99 9.42
C PRO A 757 -22.31 -35.34 9.37
N TYR A 758 -21.02 -35.26 9.64
CA TYR A 758 -20.11 -36.33 9.96
C TYR A 758 -19.64 -36.12 11.40
N VAL A 759 -20.02 -37.03 12.31
CA VAL A 759 -19.81 -36.91 13.76
C VAL A 759 -19.19 -38.19 14.29
N THR A 760 -18.24 -38.02 15.21
CA THR A 760 -17.51 -39.12 15.86
C THR A 760 -17.33 -38.93 17.37
N GLY A 761 -17.37 -37.70 17.88
CA GLY A 761 -17.34 -37.44 19.32
C GLY A 761 -18.62 -37.83 20.06
N PRO A 762 -18.58 -37.86 21.40
CA PRO A 762 -19.69 -38.28 22.27
C PRO A 762 -20.68 -37.16 22.62
N ALA A 763 -20.49 -35.95 22.07
CA ALA A 763 -21.35 -34.80 22.34
C ALA A 763 -22.70 -34.87 21.59
N ALA A 764 -23.68 -34.10 22.05
CA ALA A 764 -24.91 -33.88 21.31
C ALA A 764 -24.67 -32.99 20.08
N PHE A 765 -25.34 -33.29 18.97
CA PHE A 765 -25.23 -32.60 17.67
C PHE A 765 -26.60 -32.51 16.99
N ASP A 766 -26.79 -31.59 16.03
CA ASP A 766 -27.98 -31.60 15.16
C ASP A 766 -27.87 -32.79 14.21
N ASN A 767 -28.74 -33.80 14.34
CA ASN A 767 -28.70 -35.01 13.51
C ASN A 767 -29.48 -34.89 12.17
N SER A 768 -30.04 -33.71 11.90
CA SER A 768 -30.96 -33.47 10.79
C SER A 768 -30.24 -33.38 9.42
N THR A 769 -30.93 -32.87 8.40
CA THR A 769 -30.40 -32.79 7.03
C THR A 769 -31.01 -31.61 6.30
N THR A 770 -30.16 -30.73 5.79
CA THR A 770 -30.58 -29.60 4.97
C THR A 770 -30.67 -29.97 3.49
N MET A 771 -31.57 -29.31 2.75
CA MET A 771 -31.83 -29.61 1.35
C MET A 771 -32.19 -28.38 0.52
N GLY A 772 -31.33 -28.06 -0.45
CA GLY A 772 -31.61 -27.18 -1.57
C GLY A 772 -32.05 -27.95 -2.82
N LEU A 773 -32.49 -27.23 -3.85
CA LEU A 773 -33.04 -27.79 -5.08
C LEU A 773 -32.24 -27.34 -6.31
N LEU A 774 -31.91 -28.27 -7.21
CA LEU A 774 -31.37 -28.01 -8.53
C LEU A 774 -32.48 -28.24 -9.56
N GLU A 775 -32.76 -27.20 -10.34
CA GLU A 775 -33.83 -27.14 -11.33
C GLU A 775 -33.24 -26.90 -12.73
N TYR A 776 -33.69 -27.63 -13.75
CA TYR A 776 -33.25 -27.39 -15.12
C TYR A 776 -34.10 -26.30 -15.80
N GLU A 777 -33.45 -25.37 -16.51
CA GLU A 777 -34.13 -24.37 -17.33
C GLU A 777 -34.78 -25.05 -18.55
N THR A 778 -36.10 -24.98 -18.67
CA THR A 778 -36.90 -25.49 -19.80
C THR A 778 -37.22 -24.38 -20.81
N GLY A 779 -37.45 -24.77 -22.07
CA GLY A 779 -37.86 -23.85 -23.13
C GLY A 779 -39.32 -23.38 -22.99
N PRO A 780 -39.71 -22.27 -23.66
CA PRO A 780 -41.00 -21.61 -23.46
C PRO A 780 -42.24 -22.49 -23.75
N ASN A 781 -42.12 -23.49 -24.63
CA ASN A 781 -43.25 -24.35 -25.04
C ASN A 781 -43.58 -25.49 -24.05
N HIS A 782 -42.88 -25.61 -22.90
CA HIS A 782 -43.24 -26.61 -21.90
C HIS A 782 -44.43 -26.15 -21.02
N LYS A 783 -45.60 -26.79 -21.21
CA LYS A 783 -46.79 -26.62 -20.36
C LYS A 783 -46.43 -26.81 -18.87
N LYS A 784 -46.73 -25.81 -18.04
CA LYS A 784 -46.33 -25.74 -16.61
C LYS A 784 -46.98 -26.78 -15.68
N ASN A 785 -47.95 -27.56 -16.15
CA ASN A 785 -48.88 -28.33 -15.31
C ASN A 785 -48.44 -29.78 -15.04
N LYS A 786 -47.17 -30.03 -14.69
CA LYS A 786 -46.74 -31.31 -14.09
C LYS A 786 -45.88 -31.10 -12.84
N LYS A 787 -46.33 -31.66 -11.72
CA LYS A 787 -45.59 -31.73 -10.45
C LYS A 787 -44.38 -32.66 -10.64
N LEU A 788 -43.19 -32.09 -10.82
CA LEU A 788 -41.97 -32.86 -11.10
C LEU A 788 -41.55 -33.70 -9.87
N PRO A 789 -41.08 -34.94 -10.05
CA PRO A 789 -40.52 -35.74 -8.96
C PRO A 789 -39.25 -35.11 -8.39
N LEU A 790 -39.10 -35.15 -7.06
CA LEU A 790 -37.90 -34.71 -6.35
C LEU A 790 -37.02 -35.92 -6.05
N LEU A 791 -35.82 -35.95 -6.64
CA LEU A 791 -34.84 -37.01 -6.43
C LEU A 791 -33.86 -36.59 -5.34
N LYS A 792 -33.63 -37.46 -4.35
CA LYS A 792 -32.70 -37.26 -3.21
C LYS A 792 -31.36 -37.98 -3.44
N PRO A 793 -30.21 -37.45 -2.97
CA PRO A 793 -28.95 -38.19 -2.98
C PRO A 793 -28.90 -39.21 -1.83
N VAL A 794 -28.00 -40.18 -1.93
CA VAL A 794 -27.61 -41.05 -0.82
C VAL A 794 -26.38 -40.43 -0.14
N LEU A 795 -26.45 -40.20 1.18
CA LEU A 795 -25.36 -39.64 1.97
C LEU A 795 -24.71 -40.74 2.86
N PRO A 796 -23.38 -40.70 3.10
CA PRO A 796 -22.68 -41.63 4.00
C PRO A 796 -23.26 -41.62 5.42
N LYS A 797 -23.04 -42.69 6.20
CA LYS A 797 -23.47 -42.76 7.61
C LYS A 797 -22.84 -41.62 8.41
N LEU A 798 -23.53 -41.14 9.46
CA LEU A 798 -23.07 -40.05 10.32
C LEU A 798 -21.64 -40.28 10.85
N ASN A 799 -21.28 -41.53 11.15
CA ASN A 799 -19.97 -41.95 11.64
C ASN A 799 -19.09 -42.66 10.58
N ASP A 800 -19.22 -42.32 9.28
CA ASP A 800 -18.42 -42.94 8.21
C ASP A 800 -16.99 -42.35 8.13
N THR A 801 -16.19 -42.64 9.17
CA THR A 801 -14.77 -42.29 9.26
C THR A 801 -13.95 -42.88 8.10
N SER A 802 -14.40 -44.01 7.55
CA SER A 802 -13.78 -44.64 6.38
C SER A 802 -13.94 -43.78 5.13
N PHE A 803 -15.11 -43.21 4.89
CA PHE A 803 -15.34 -42.22 3.84
C PHE A 803 -14.52 -40.95 4.09
N SER A 804 -14.55 -40.41 5.31
CA SER A 804 -13.82 -39.18 5.67
C SER A 804 -12.33 -39.26 5.30
N PHE A 805 -11.66 -40.33 5.75
CA PHE A 805 -10.26 -40.60 5.47
C PHE A 805 -9.99 -40.81 3.96
N LYS A 806 -10.79 -41.68 3.30
CA LYS A 806 -10.65 -41.97 1.86
C LYS A 806 -10.99 -40.79 0.95
N PHE A 807 -11.77 -39.82 1.42
CA PHE A 807 -12.01 -38.56 0.72
C PHE A 807 -10.81 -37.62 0.86
N SER A 808 -10.34 -37.42 2.08
CA SER A 808 -9.20 -36.54 2.39
C SER A 808 -7.93 -36.96 1.65
N GLN A 809 -7.64 -38.26 1.56
CA GLN A 809 -6.50 -38.81 0.81
C GLN A 809 -6.54 -38.56 -0.72
N LYS A 810 -7.71 -38.25 -1.32
CA LYS A 810 -7.83 -37.95 -2.76
C LYS A 810 -7.39 -36.52 -3.10
N ILE A 811 -7.36 -35.62 -2.11
CA ILE A 811 -6.94 -34.24 -2.29
C ILE A 811 -5.41 -34.22 -2.44
N ARG A 812 -4.92 -33.79 -3.61
CA ARG A 812 -3.49 -33.70 -3.95
C ARG A 812 -3.24 -32.41 -4.71
N SER A 813 -2.18 -31.67 -4.38
CA SER A 813 -1.87 -30.41 -5.05
C SER A 813 -1.65 -30.60 -6.55
N LEU A 814 -2.07 -29.63 -7.37
CA LEU A 814 -1.96 -29.74 -8.84
C LEU A 814 -0.50 -29.97 -9.31
N ALA A 815 0.47 -29.46 -8.56
CA ALA A 815 1.90 -29.84 -8.58
C ALA A 815 2.50 -30.00 -9.99
N ASN A 816 2.48 -28.91 -10.77
CA ASN A 816 3.07 -28.85 -12.11
C ASN A 816 3.89 -27.55 -12.30
N ALA A 817 4.58 -27.41 -13.44
CA ALA A 817 5.46 -26.26 -13.69
C ALA A 817 4.80 -24.87 -13.56
N LYS A 818 3.48 -24.77 -13.79
CA LYS A 818 2.70 -23.51 -13.64
C LYS A 818 2.16 -23.32 -12.22
N PHE A 819 1.98 -24.41 -11.46
CA PHE A 819 1.46 -24.45 -10.09
C PHE A 819 2.26 -25.47 -9.25
N PRO A 820 3.51 -25.15 -8.87
CA PRO A 820 4.39 -26.10 -8.19
C PRO A 820 4.11 -26.19 -6.69
N ALA A 821 3.98 -27.41 -6.17
CA ALA A 821 3.89 -27.67 -4.73
C ALA A 821 5.27 -27.51 -4.07
N LYS A 822 5.45 -26.50 -3.23
CA LYS A 822 6.74 -26.13 -2.62
C LYS A 822 6.97 -26.80 -1.26
N VAL A 823 6.80 -28.12 -1.22
CA VAL A 823 6.90 -28.92 0.01
C VAL A 823 8.29 -28.74 0.66
N PRO A 824 8.38 -28.34 1.95
CA PRO A 824 9.65 -28.35 2.67
C PRO A 824 10.18 -29.78 2.78
N LYS A 825 11.29 -30.09 2.08
CA LYS A 825 11.91 -31.43 2.13
C LYS A 825 12.79 -31.60 3.37
N ASN A 826 13.68 -30.62 3.60
CA ASN A 826 14.54 -30.54 4.78
C ASN A 826 13.80 -29.81 5.91
N ILE A 827 13.85 -30.36 7.13
CA ILE A 827 13.05 -29.89 8.29
C ILE A 827 13.98 -29.38 9.39
N ASN A 828 13.77 -28.15 9.86
CA ASN A 828 14.54 -27.56 10.95
C ASN A 828 13.95 -27.83 12.34
N ARG A 829 12.62 -27.96 12.45
CA ARG A 829 11.93 -28.24 13.72
C ARG A 829 10.82 -29.26 13.51
N LYS A 830 10.76 -30.25 14.40
CA LYS A 830 9.68 -31.25 14.49
C LYS A 830 8.88 -31.03 15.76
N PHE A 831 7.57 -31.20 15.67
CA PHE A 831 6.64 -31.12 16.79
C PHE A 831 5.68 -32.32 16.77
N PHE A 832 5.32 -32.83 17.95
CA PHE A 832 4.25 -33.80 18.12
C PHE A 832 3.24 -33.17 19.08
N PHE A 833 2.04 -32.89 18.59
CA PHE A 833 0.96 -32.28 19.36
C PHE A 833 -0.19 -33.29 19.49
N THR A 834 -0.48 -33.75 20.71
CA THR A 834 -1.79 -34.34 20.97
C THR A 834 -2.86 -33.25 20.92
N VAL A 835 -4.02 -33.58 20.36
CA VAL A 835 -5.23 -32.77 20.35
C VAL A 835 -6.37 -33.59 20.92
N GLY A 836 -7.32 -32.94 21.60
CA GLY A 836 -8.45 -33.64 22.20
C GLY A 836 -9.16 -32.84 23.28
N LEU A 837 -10.14 -33.49 23.89
CA LEU A 837 -10.88 -33.02 25.05
C LEU A 837 -10.15 -33.37 26.36
N GLY A 838 -10.70 -32.95 27.48
CA GLY A 838 -10.28 -33.29 28.83
C GLY A 838 -11.15 -32.58 29.86
N LEU A 839 -10.73 -32.65 31.13
CA LEU A 839 -11.47 -32.07 32.26
C LEU A 839 -10.67 -30.96 32.95
N SER A 840 -11.36 -30.14 33.73
CA SER A 840 -10.77 -29.31 34.75
C SER A 840 -11.73 -29.14 35.93
N SER A 841 -11.22 -28.72 37.09
CA SER A 841 -12.06 -28.38 38.23
C SER A 841 -12.82 -27.09 37.93
N CYS A 842 -14.06 -26.99 38.40
CA CYS A 842 -14.77 -25.71 38.35
C CYS A 842 -14.27 -24.74 39.42
N SER A 843 -14.41 -23.44 39.14
CA SER A 843 -14.07 -22.40 40.10
C SER A 843 -15.12 -22.33 41.22
N LYS A 844 -14.72 -21.89 42.43
CA LYS A 844 -15.63 -21.82 43.61
C LYS A 844 -16.89 -20.94 43.40
N SER A 845 -16.90 -20.11 42.36
CA SER A 845 -18.01 -19.23 41.97
C SER A 845 -18.90 -19.81 40.85
N GLN A 846 -18.61 -21.01 40.35
CA GLN A 846 -19.21 -21.61 39.16
C GLN A 846 -20.02 -22.86 39.55
N ARG A 847 -21.30 -22.91 39.18
CA ARG A 847 -22.19 -24.05 39.48
C ARG A 847 -22.13 -25.08 38.36
N CYS A 848 -21.17 -26.00 38.48
CA CYS A 848 -21.02 -27.14 37.58
C CYS A 848 -21.60 -28.42 38.16
N THR A 849 -22.21 -29.25 37.32
CA THR A 849 -22.53 -30.64 37.65
C THR A 849 -21.23 -31.39 37.99
N ASN A 850 -21.21 -32.16 39.08
CA ASN A 850 -20.05 -32.94 39.54
C ASN A 850 -18.75 -32.13 39.78
N ASN A 851 -18.83 -30.81 39.94
CA ASN A 851 -17.71 -29.90 40.23
C ASN A 851 -16.54 -29.90 39.20
N THR A 852 -16.77 -30.46 38.01
CA THR A 852 -15.82 -30.45 36.89
C THR A 852 -16.46 -29.86 35.63
N GLN A 853 -15.62 -29.39 34.72
CA GLN A 853 -15.99 -28.82 33.43
C GLN A 853 -15.22 -29.51 32.31
N VAL A 854 -15.85 -29.67 31.16
CA VAL A 854 -15.16 -30.11 29.93
C VAL A 854 -14.31 -28.95 29.42
N LEU A 855 -13.03 -29.25 29.16
CA LEU A 855 -12.10 -28.39 28.43
C LEU A 855 -11.55 -29.14 27.22
N ALA A 856 -10.83 -28.43 26.37
CA ALA A 856 -10.11 -29.00 25.25
C ALA A 856 -8.73 -28.34 25.14
N GLY A 857 -7.76 -28.99 24.50
CA GLY A 857 -6.39 -28.50 24.52
C GLY A 857 -5.43 -29.18 23.54
N ILE A 858 -4.18 -28.70 23.58
CA ILE A 858 -3.08 -29.18 22.74
C ILE A 858 -1.89 -29.51 23.66
N ASN A 859 -1.33 -30.73 23.58
CA ASN A 859 -0.27 -31.22 24.48
C ASN A 859 -0.57 -30.98 25.98
N ASN A 860 -1.79 -31.32 26.42
CA ASN A 860 -2.30 -31.12 27.78
C ASN A 860 -2.43 -29.64 28.23
N VAL A 861 -2.37 -28.67 27.32
CA VAL A 861 -2.59 -27.25 27.59
C VAL A 861 -3.91 -26.80 26.96
N SER A 862 -4.88 -26.44 27.80
CA SER A 862 -6.07 -25.67 27.41
C SER A 862 -5.75 -24.17 27.48
N PHE A 863 -5.95 -23.45 26.37
CA PHE A 863 -5.51 -22.07 26.25
C PHE A 863 -6.52 -21.08 26.81
N ILE A 864 -6.09 -20.35 27.84
CA ILE A 864 -6.80 -19.18 28.39
C ILE A 864 -6.60 -17.99 27.45
N GLN A 865 -7.69 -17.32 27.08
CA GLN A 865 -7.66 -16.12 26.26
C GLN A 865 -7.25 -14.90 27.10
N PRO A 866 -6.22 -14.13 26.71
CA PRO A 866 -5.71 -13.01 27.51
C PRO A 866 -6.56 -11.75 27.32
N ASN A 867 -6.47 -10.79 28.25
CA ASN A 867 -7.10 -9.47 28.11
C ASN A 867 -6.30 -8.49 27.23
N THR A 868 -5.25 -8.95 26.54
CA THR A 868 -4.42 -8.12 25.64
C THR A 868 -3.95 -8.96 24.47
N ALA A 869 -4.05 -8.43 23.26
CA ALA A 869 -3.70 -9.17 22.05
C ALA A 869 -2.25 -9.66 22.03
N LEU A 870 -2.02 -10.95 21.75
CA LEU A 870 -0.68 -11.54 21.70
C LEU A 870 0.26 -10.80 20.74
N LEU A 871 -0.21 -10.36 19.57
CA LEU A 871 0.54 -9.58 18.58
C LEU A 871 0.92 -8.19 19.11
N GLN A 872 0.02 -7.54 19.85
CA GLN A 872 0.28 -6.27 20.54
C GLN A 872 1.33 -6.46 21.63
N ALA A 873 1.17 -7.47 22.48
CA ALA A 873 2.13 -7.81 23.53
C ALA A 873 3.51 -8.18 22.96
N HIS A 874 3.56 -8.93 21.86
CA HIS A 874 4.80 -9.25 21.16
C HIS A 874 5.47 -8.02 20.55
N PHE A 875 4.77 -7.26 19.71
CA PHE A 875 5.33 -6.11 18.98
C PHE A 875 5.80 -4.96 19.89
N PHE A 876 5.12 -4.73 21.01
CA PHE A 876 5.53 -3.74 22.00
C PHE A 876 6.49 -4.29 23.08
N ASN A 877 6.92 -5.56 22.98
CA ASN A 877 7.75 -6.27 23.96
C ASN A 877 7.18 -6.21 25.41
N LYS A 878 5.85 -6.34 25.52
CA LYS A 878 5.05 -6.36 26.75
C LYS A 878 4.40 -7.73 26.97
N THR A 879 5.20 -8.79 26.92
CA THR A 879 4.72 -10.18 27.01
C THR A 879 4.46 -10.65 28.44
N LYS A 880 5.17 -10.08 29.44
CA LYS A 880 5.02 -10.40 30.87
C LYS A 880 3.57 -10.19 31.32
N GLY A 881 2.94 -11.27 31.81
CA GLY A 881 1.53 -11.26 32.24
C GLY A 881 0.51 -11.44 31.11
N VAL A 882 0.93 -11.55 29.85
CA VAL A 882 0.04 -11.80 28.70
C VAL A 882 0.22 -13.23 28.15
N PHE A 883 1.47 -13.69 27.96
CA PHE A 883 1.74 -15.05 27.51
C PHE A 883 3.13 -15.55 27.92
N THR A 884 3.31 -16.87 27.84
CA THR A 884 4.59 -17.57 28.11
C THR A 884 5.05 -18.38 26.89
N THR A 885 6.35 -18.51 26.68
CA THR A 885 6.97 -19.07 25.46
C THR A 885 7.41 -20.54 25.62
N ASP A 886 6.91 -21.21 26.66
CA ASP A 886 7.27 -22.56 27.10
C ASP A 886 6.21 -23.61 26.67
N PHE A 887 5.57 -23.39 25.51
CA PHE A 887 4.57 -24.33 25.01
C PHE A 887 5.20 -25.72 24.76
N PRO A 888 4.61 -26.82 25.29
CA PRO A 888 5.19 -28.16 25.21
C PRO A 888 5.29 -28.64 23.75
N THR A 889 6.50 -28.93 23.29
CA THR A 889 6.79 -29.31 21.89
C THR A 889 6.43 -30.77 21.56
N ASN A 890 6.25 -31.57 22.61
CA ASN A 890 5.83 -32.96 22.66
C ASN A 890 4.84 -33.10 23.83
N PRO A 891 3.90 -34.07 23.83
CA PRO A 891 2.99 -34.27 24.95
C PRO A 891 3.78 -34.58 26.24
N PRO A 892 3.42 -33.98 27.38
CA PRO A 892 4.17 -34.15 28.64
C PRO A 892 4.09 -35.59 29.17
N PHE A 893 3.03 -36.31 28.83
CA PHE A 893 2.84 -37.71 29.18
C PHE A 893 2.58 -38.53 27.91
N LYS A 894 3.31 -39.62 27.73
CA LYS A 894 3.10 -40.57 26.63
C LYS A 894 2.18 -41.68 27.10
N PHE A 895 1.13 -41.95 26.34
CA PHE A 895 0.21 -43.07 26.56
C PHE A 895 -0.24 -43.64 25.20
N ASN A 896 -1.10 -44.66 25.21
CA ASN A 896 -1.75 -45.14 24.01
C ASN A 896 -2.86 -44.14 23.62
N TYR A 897 -2.50 -43.09 22.87
CA TYR A 897 -3.36 -41.92 22.61
C TYR A 897 -4.76 -42.31 22.10
N THR A 898 -4.83 -43.22 21.15
CA THR A 898 -6.09 -43.72 20.56
C THR A 898 -6.65 -44.97 21.23
N GLY A 899 -6.12 -45.38 22.39
CA GLY A 899 -6.49 -46.61 23.10
C GLY A 899 -7.33 -46.37 24.35
N LYS A 900 -6.91 -46.90 25.50
CA LYS A 900 -7.51 -46.59 26.80
C LYS A 900 -6.92 -45.26 27.33
N PRO A 901 -7.75 -44.27 27.70
CA PRO A 901 -7.28 -43.04 28.32
C PRO A 901 -6.51 -43.26 29.63
N PRO A 902 -5.66 -42.30 30.05
CA PRO A 902 -5.09 -42.28 31.40
C PRO A 902 -6.17 -42.12 32.46
N SER A 903 -5.87 -42.47 33.73
CA SER A 903 -6.79 -42.26 34.86
C SER A 903 -7.00 -40.78 35.20
N ASN A 904 -5.98 -39.94 34.96
CA ASN A 904 -6.07 -38.50 35.12
C ASN A 904 -6.39 -37.84 33.76
N LEU A 905 -7.57 -37.23 33.65
CA LEU A 905 -8.03 -36.52 32.45
C LEU A 905 -7.87 -34.98 32.55
N MET A 906 -7.21 -34.48 33.60
CA MET A 906 -7.19 -33.05 33.93
C MET A 906 -6.17 -32.29 33.06
N LEU A 907 -6.67 -31.32 32.28
CA LEU A 907 -5.83 -30.43 31.47
C LEU A 907 -5.20 -29.34 32.33
N SER A 908 -3.95 -28.98 32.01
CA SER A 908 -3.35 -27.73 32.50
C SER A 908 -3.91 -26.54 31.70
N THR A 909 -4.04 -25.37 32.33
CA THR A 909 -4.57 -24.16 31.68
C THR A 909 -3.52 -23.07 31.56
N GLY A 910 -3.48 -22.34 30.44
CA GLY A 910 -2.62 -21.16 30.32
C GLY A 910 -2.36 -20.64 28.91
N THR A 911 -2.00 -19.36 28.82
CA THR A 911 -1.68 -18.68 27.55
C THR A 911 -0.23 -18.95 27.14
N LYS A 912 0.00 -20.10 26.48
CA LYS A 912 1.32 -20.54 26.00
C LYS A 912 1.46 -20.42 24.48
N VAL A 913 2.66 -20.06 24.00
CA VAL A 913 2.98 -19.90 22.56
C VAL A 913 4.28 -20.60 22.17
N VAL A 914 4.41 -20.98 20.89
CA VAL A 914 5.68 -21.47 20.32
C VAL A 914 6.35 -20.33 19.54
N VAL A 915 7.60 -20.02 19.87
CA VAL A 915 8.40 -19.01 19.16
C VAL A 915 9.30 -19.67 18.10
N LEU A 916 9.31 -19.14 16.87
CA LEU A 916 10.12 -19.63 15.75
C LEU A 916 10.86 -18.50 15.02
N PRO A 917 12.14 -18.69 14.66
CA PRO A 917 12.85 -17.80 13.74
C PRO A 917 12.23 -17.77 12.34
N TYR A 918 12.29 -16.61 11.68
CA TYR A 918 11.94 -16.46 10.26
C TYR A 918 12.60 -17.52 9.38
N LYS A 919 11.83 -18.13 8.47
CA LYS A 919 12.24 -19.22 7.54
C LYS A 919 12.65 -20.54 8.19
N THR A 920 12.24 -20.81 9.43
CA THR A 920 12.27 -22.18 9.97
C THR A 920 11.30 -23.07 9.18
N SER A 921 11.78 -24.19 8.62
CA SER A 921 10.90 -25.23 8.09
C SER A 921 10.40 -26.15 9.21
N VAL A 922 9.09 -26.37 9.24
CA VAL A 922 8.38 -27.05 10.33
C VAL A 922 7.76 -28.34 9.80
N GLU A 923 7.86 -29.41 10.58
CA GLU A 923 7.01 -30.60 10.50
C GLU A 923 6.24 -30.71 11.82
N LEU A 924 4.92 -30.81 11.74
CA LEU A 924 4.02 -30.95 12.87
C LEU A 924 3.15 -32.20 12.68
N VAL A 925 3.18 -33.11 13.63
CA VAL A 925 2.21 -34.20 13.76
C VAL A 925 1.14 -33.77 14.74
N LEU A 926 -0.11 -33.80 14.29
CA LEU A 926 -1.31 -33.67 15.12
C LEU A 926 -1.86 -35.08 15.36
N GLN A 927 -2.06 -35.44 16.62
CA GLN A 927 -2.49 -36.76 17.08
C GLN A 927 -3.80 -36.62 17.87
N ASP A 928 -4.89 -37.21 17.39
CA ASP A 928 -6.13 -37.32 18.15
C ASP A 928 -5.94 -38.25 19.37
N THR A 929 -6.76 -38.02 20.40
CA THR A 929 -6.75 -38.80 21.65
C THR A 929 -8.15 -39.27 22.02
N SER A 930 -8.23 -40.48 22.57
CA SER A 930 -9.45 -41.09 23.10
C SER A 930 -9.97 -40.47 24.40
N ILE A 931 -9.40 -39.36 24.88
CA ILE A 931 -9.80 -38.71 26.14
C ILE A 931 -11.22 -38.15 25.97
N ILE A 932 -12.14 -38.63 26.80
CA ILE A 932 -13.60 -38.43 26.70
C ILE A 932 -14.20 -39.11 25.44
N GLY A 933 -13.62 -38.93 24.26
CA GLY A 933 -13.91 -39.69 23.05
C GLY A 933 -13.00 -39.29 21.89
N ALA A 934 -12.74 -40.21 20.96
CA ALA A 934 -11.86 -39.98 19.81
C ALA A 934 -12.61 -39.31 18.66
N GLU A 935 -12.18 -38.14 18.19
CA GLU A 935 -13.02 -37.25 17.38
C GLU A 935 -12.26 -36.59 16.22
N SER A 936 -13.00 -36.28 15.14
CA SER A 936 -12.44 -35.51 14.02
C SER A 936 -12.24 -34.05 14.44
N HIS A 937 -11.00 -33.57 14.39
CA HIS A 937 -10.66 -32.20 14.81
C HIS A 937 -10.12 -31.39 13.63
N PRO A 938 -10.91 -30.50 13.01
CA PRO A 938 -10.45 -29.61 11.94
C PRO A 938 -9.52 -28.52 12.47
N LEU A 939 -8.22 -28.79 12.48
CA LEU A 939 -7.20 -27.82 12.91
C LEU A 939 -6.93 -26.82 11.78
N HIS A 940 -7.17 -25.55 12.06
CA HIS A 940 -6.86 -24.39 11.22
C HIS A 940 -5.58 -23.70 11.68
N LEU A 941 -4.79 -23.17 10.75
CA LEU A 941 -3.60 -22.34 11.01
C LEU A 941 -3.72 -21.00 10.26
N HIS A 942 -3.71 -19.89 11.01
CA HIS A 942 -3.65 -18.55 10.45
C HIS A 942 -2.29 -18.23 9.84
N GLY A 943 -2.25 -17.25 8.93
CA GLY A 943 -1.02 -16.72 8.33
C GLY A 943 -0.29 -17.63 7.34
N PHE A 944 -0.65 -18.92 7.24
CA PHE A 944 0.02 -19.93 6.41
C PHE A 944 -0.96 -20.91 5.76
N ASN A 945 -0.63 -21.36 4.54
CA ASN A 945 -1.05 -22.69 4.10
C ASN A 945 0.07 -23.70 4.44
N PHE A 946 -0.31 -24.95 4.68
CA PHE A 946 0.57 -26.08 5.00
C PHE A 946 0.34 -27.25 4.06
N PHE A 947 1.37 -28.07 3.86
CA PHE A 947 1.31 -29.30 3.06
C PHE A 947 0.96 -30.49 3.96
N VAL A 948 -0.18 -31.14 3.71
CA VAL A 948 -0.60 -32.38 4.39
C VAL A 948 0.16 -33.56 3.80
N VAL A 949 1.26 -33.97 4.45
CA VAL A 949 2.23 -34.94 3.91
C VAL A 949 1.94 -36.39 4.31
N GLY A 950 1.18 -36.63 5.37
CA GLY A 950 0.75 -37.96 5.78
C GLY A 950 -0.47 -37.91 6.70
N MET A 951 -1.21 -39.02 6.78
CA MET A 951 -2.30 -39.23 7.74
C MET A 951 -2.52 -40.73 7.95
N GLY A 952 -3.01 -41.11 9.12
CA GLY A 952 -3.27 -42.50 9.49
C GLY A 952 -4.24 -42.63 10.66
N PHE A 953 -4.57 -43.88 10.99
CA PHE A 953 -5.29 -44.25 12.22
C PHE A 953 -4.31 -44.79 13.26
N GLY A 954 -4.75 -44.80 14.53
CA GLY A 954 -3.93 -45.19 15.67
C GLY A 954 -2.94 -44.10 16.10
N ASN A 955 -1.88 -44.52 16.79
CA ASN A 955 -0.79 -43.64 17.19
C ASN A 955 0.26 -43.52 16.07
N PHE A 956 0.74 -42.31 15.78
CA PHE A 956 1.80 -42.07 14.81
C PHE A 956 3.13 -42.76 15.19
N ASP A 957 3.69 -43.56 14.27
CA ASP A 957 5.00 -44.18 14.44
C ASP A 957 6.07 -43.36 13.71
N SER A 958 6.91 -42.67 14.48
CA SER A 958 7.95 -41.77 13.99
C SER A 958 9.09 -42.45 13.20
N LYS A 959 9.12 -43.79 13.15
CA LYS A 959 10.02 -44.58 12.30
C LYS A 959 9.30 -45.13 11.07
N LYS A 960 8.07 -45.66 11.23
CA LYS A 960 7.34 -46.38 10.16
C LYS A 960 6.50 -45.49 9.25
N ASP A 961 6.06 -44.33 9.69
CA ASP A 961 5.12 -43.48 8.92
C ASP A 961 5.77 -42.39 8.06
N PRO A 962 6.85 -41.69 8.49
CA PRO A 962 7.56 -40.73 7.63
C PRO A 962 8.05 -41.27 6.28
N PRO A 963 8.49 -42.55 6.13
CA PRO A 963 8.82 -43.12 4.81
C PRO A 963 7.64 -43.16 3.83
N LYS A 964 6.40 -43.10 4.31
CA LYS A 964 5.16 -43.13 3.51
C LYS A 964 4.69 -41.72 3.12
N PHE A 965 5.37 -40.66 3.55
CA PHE A 965 4.91 -39.29 3.35
C PHE A 965 4.92 -38.89 1.87
N ASN A 966 3.83 -38.27 1.41
CA ASN A 966 3.77 -37.62 0.11
C ASN A 966 4.60 -36.32 0.13
N LEU A 967 5.82 -36.38 -0.38
CA LEU A 967 6.71 -35.23 -0.56
C LEU A 967 6.79 -34.74 -2.01
N VAL A 968 5.81 -35.10 -2.85
CA VAL A 968 5.73 -34.80 -4.28
C VAL A 968 4.56 -33.87 -4.60
N ASP A 969 3.35 -34.23 -4.20
CA ASP A 969 2.12 -33.45 -4.44
C ASP A 969 1.10 -33.47 -3.27
N PRO A 970 1.53 -33.39 -2.00
CA PRO A 970 0.63 -33.31 -0.84
C PRO A 970 -0.35 -32.14 -0.96
N ALA A 971 -1.54 -32.26 -0.36
CA ALA A 971 -2.53 -31.18 -0.37
C ALA A 971 -1.99 -29.95 0.37
N GLU A 972 -1.93 -28.81 -0.32
CA GLU A 972 -1.67 -27.50 0.28
C GLU A 972 -3.01 -26.94 0.79
N ARG A 973 -3.17 -26.83 2.10
CA ARG A 973 -4.43 -26.48 2.80
C ARG A 973 -4.19 -25.41 3.86
N ASN A 974 -5.26 -24.80 4.36
CA ASN A 974 -5.20 -23.98 5.58
C ASN A 974 -5.88 -24.64 6.79
N THR A 975 -6.68 -25.69 6.55
CA THR A 975 -7.47 -26.39 7.57
C THR A 975 -7.53 -27.88 7.25
N ILE A 976 -7.30 -28.75 8.23
CA ILE A 976 -7.36 -30.21 8.04
C ILE A 976 -8.00 -30.91 9.24
N GLY A 977 -8.95 -31.82 8.97
CA GLY A 977 -9.44 -32.77 9.98
C GLY A 977 -8.33 -33.72 10.39
N VAL A 978 -7.91 -33.65 11.65
CA VAL A 978 -7.17 -34.73 12.31
C VAL A 978 -8.15 -35.91 12.40
N PRO A 979 -7.83 -37.10 11.84
CA PRO A 979 -8.79 -38.21 11.85
C PRO A 979 -9.14 -38.66 13.26
N SER A 980 -10.44 -38.87 13.53
CA SER A 980 -10.92 -39.56 14.73
C SER A 980 -10.18 -40.89 14.90
N GLY A 981 -9.59 -41.09 16.07
CA GLY A 981 -8.76 -42.24 16.41
C GLY A 981 -7.49 -42.32 15.58
N GLY A 982 -6.89 -41.18 15.20
CA GLY A 982 -5.78 -41.13 14.25
C GLY A 982 -4.90 -39.88 14.31
N TRP A 983 -4.15 -39.64 13.24
CA TRP A 983 -3.15 -38.58 13.17
C TRP A 983 -3.01 -37.99 11.76
N VAL A 984 -2.46 -36.78 11.69
CA VAL A 984 -2.08 -36.10 10.44
C VAL A 984 -0.74 -35.37 10.61
N ALA A 985 0.13 -35.49 9.61
CA ALA A 985 1.42 -34.83 9.54
C ALA A 985 1.38 -33.70 8.51
N ILE A 986 1.72 -32.48 8.93
CA ILE A 986 1.75 -31.28 8.09
C ILE A 986 3.14 -30.65 8.05
N ARG A 987 3.48 -29.97 6.94
CA ARG A 987 4.74 -29.23 6.77
C ARG A 987 4.50 -27.81 6.25
N PHE A 988 5.17 -26.81 6.84
CA PHE A 988 5.10 -25.42 6.40
C PHE A 988 6.44 -24.68 6.60
N LEU A 989 6.52 -23.45 6.09
CA LEU A 989 7.67 -22.56 6.20
C LEU A 989 7.24 -21.27 6.91
N THR A 990 7.98 -20.84 7.92
CA THR A 990 7.68 -19.63 8.69
C THR A 990 8.21 -18.35 8.02
N ASP A 991 7.78 -18.06 6.79
CA ASP A 991 8.24 -16.90 6.00
C ASP A 991 7.32 -15.66 6.07
N ASN A 992 6.36 -15.67 7.02
CA ASN A 992 5.43 -14.58 7.33
C ASN A 992 5.57 -14.16 8.83
N PRO A 993 6.13 -12.98 9.14
CA PRO A 993 6.42 -12.57 10.52
C PRO A 993 5.16 -12.06 11.23
N GLY A 994 4.97 -12.41 12.50
CA GLY A 994 3.77 -12.06 13.25
C GLY A 994 3.46 -13.04 14.39
N VAL A 995 2.21 -13.00 14.85
CA VAL A 995 1.65 -13.96 15.81
C VAL A 995 0.42 -14.57 15.15
N TRP A 996 0.43 -15.89 15.00
CA TRP A 996 -0.49 -16.62 14.13
C TRP A 996 -1.24 -17.67 14.95
N PHE A 997 -2.56 -17.55 14.95
CA PHE A 997 -3.46 -18.42 15.70
C PHE A 997 -3.53 -19.82 15.09
N MET A 998 -3.60 -20.86 15.90
CA MET A 998 -3.87 -22.23 15.45
C MET A 998 -4.90 -22.87 16.38
N HIS A 999 -6.01 -23.35 15.84
CA HIS A 999 -7.17 -23.78 16.65
C HIS A 999 -8.01 -24.82 15.95
N CYS A 1000 -8.78 -25.59 16.72
CA CYS A 1000 -9.85 -26.42 16.15
C CYS A 1000 -11.00 -25.53 15.69
N HIS A 1001 -11.37 -25.61 14.42
CA HIS A 1001 -12.43 -24.79 13.82
C HIS A 1001 -13.85 -25.23 14.22
N LEU A 1002 -13.97 -26.16 15.18
CA LEU A 1002 -15.20 -26.39 15.93
C LEU A 1002 -15.29 -25.35 17.06
N GLU A 1003 -16.32 -24.51 17.07
CA GLU A 1003 -16.33 -23.30 17.90
C GLU A 1003 -16.47 -23.62 19.39
N VAL A 1004 -17.17 -24.71 19.73
CA VAL A 1004 -17.17 -25.27 21.09
C VAL A 1004 -15.74 -25.64 21.55
N HIS A 1005 -14.91 -26.22 20.70
CA HIS A 1005 -13.52 -26.58 21.04
C HIS A 1005 -12.59 -25.35 21.10
N THR A 1006 -12.79 -24.37 20.20
CA THR A 1006 -12.12 -23.06 20.34
C THR A 1006 -12.52 -22.35 21.63
N SER A 1007 -13.78 -22.48 22.06
CA SER A 1007 -14.26 -21.91 23.33
C SER A 1007 -13.61 -22.62 24.55
N TRP A 1008 -13.59 -23.95 24.54
CA TRP A 1008 -12.98 -24.82 25.57
C TRP A 1008 -11.44 -24.84 25.61
N GLY A 1009 -10.77 -24.15 24.69
CA GLY A 1009 -9.31 -23.95 24.74
C GLY A 1009 -8.45 -24.82 23.83
N LEU A 1010 -9.03 -25.52 22.83
CA LEU A 1010 -8.31 -26.26 21.77
C LEU A 1010 -7.68 -25.28 20.75
N LYS A 1011 -6.81 -24.40 21.25
CA LYS A 1011 -6.21 -23.29 20.53
C LYS A 1011 -4.81 -22.98 21.07
N MET A 1012 -3.94 -22.39 20.25
CA MET A 1012 -2.62 -21.88 20.63
C MET A 1012 -2.17 -20.79 19.63
N ALA A 1013 -0.99 -20.21 19.81
CA ALA A 1013 -0.40 -19.31 18.82
C ALA A 1013 1.09 -19.57 18.55
N TRP A 1014 1.49 -19.33 17.30
CA TRP A 1014 2.88 -19.33 16.84
C TRP A 1014 3.39 -17.89 16.74
N VAL A 1015 4.51 -17.57 17.39
CA VAL A 1015 5.22 -16.29 17.23
C VAL A 1015 6.34 -16.48 16.22
N VAL A 1016 6.20 -15.90 15.02
CA VAL A 1016 7.22 -15.94 13.97
C VAL A 1016 8.00 -14.62 14.00
N MET A 1017 9.25 -14.72 14.41
CA MET A 1017 10.14 -13.58 14.59
C MET A 1017 10.49 -12.87 13.26
N ASP A 1018 10.86 -11.60 13.37
CA ASP A 1018 11.42 -10.80 12.28
C ASP A 1018 12.59 -11.48 11.53
N GLY A 1019 12.57 -11.40 10.21
CA GLY A 1019 13.70 -11.72 9.35
C GLY A 1019 14.70 -10.56 9.19
N LYS A 1020 15.79 -10.82 8.45
CA LYS A 1020 16.92 -9.87 8.31
C LYS A 1020 16.63 -8.67 7.40
N LYS A 1021 15.73 -8.80 6.41
CA LYS A 1021 15.40 -7.73 5.45
C LYS A 1021 14.18 -6.93 5.88
N PRO A 1022 14.02 -5.64 5.51
CA PRO A 1022 12.84 -4.83 5.87
C PRO A 1022 11.50 -5.45 5.46
N ASN A 1023 11.44 -6.14 4.32
CA ASN A 1023 10.25 -6.86 3.83
C ASN A 1023 10.04 -8.25 4.47
N GLN A 1024 10.78 -8.56 5.54
CA GLN A 1024 10.66 -9.78 6.34
C GLN A 1024 10.34 -9.45 7.80
N LYS A 1025 9.93 -8.22 8.08
CA LYS A 1025 9.61 -7.72 9.43
C LYS A 1025 8.12 -7.47 9.57
N LEU A 1026 7.61 -7.63 10.78
CA LEU A 1026 6.23 -7.27 11.12
C LEU A 1026 6.04 -5.75 10.98
N ALA A 1027 5.04 -5.34 10.19
CA ALA A 1027 4.66 -3.93 10.05
C ALA A 1027 4.24 -3.31 11.41
N PRO A 1028 4.37 -1.99 11.62
CA PRO A 1028 3.77 -1.35 12.79
C PRO A 1028 2.24 -1.47 12.78
N PRO A 1029 1.58 -1.49 13.97
CA PRO A 1029 0.13 -1.55 14.08
C PRO A 1029 -0.52 -0.31 13.46
N PRO A 1030 -1.70 -0.43 12.83
CA PRO A 1030 -2.48 0.72 12.37
C PRO A 1030 -2.86 1.67 13.53
N SER A 1031 -3.12 2.94 13.20
CA SER A 1031 -3.56 3.97 14.15
C SER A 1031 -4.94 3.70 14.76
N ASP A 1032 -5.76 2.94 14.04
CA ASP A 1032 -7.14 2.56 14.36
C ASP A 1032 -7.24 1.15 14.97
N LEU A 1033 -6.10 0.50 15.29
CA LEU A 1033 -6.09 -0.79 15.98
C LEU A 1033 -6.95 -0.71 17.26
N PRO A 1034 -7.95 -1.61 17.45
CA PRO A 1034 -8.82 -1.58 18.62
C PRO A 1034 -8.02 -1.76 19.91
N LYS A 1035 -8.35 -0.94 20.92
CA LYS A 1035 -7.62 -0.92 22.18
C LYS A 1035 -7.90 -2.15 23.03
N CYS A 1036 -6.83 -2.61 23.67
CA CYS A 1036 -6.84 -3.26 24.97
C CYS A 1036 -6.45 -2.18 26.00
#